data_AF-A0A943EHK2-F1
#
_entry.id   AF-A0A943EHK2-F1
#
_cell.length_a   1.000
_cell.length_b   1.000
_cell.length_c   1.000
_cell.angle_alpha   90.00
_cell.angle_beta   90.00
_cell.angle_gamma   90.00
#
_symmetry.space_group_name_H-M   'P 1'
#
loop_
_entity.id
_entity.type
_entity.pdbx_description
1 polymer ?
#
loop_
_entity_poly.entity_id
_entity_poly.type
_entity_poly.pdbx_seq_one_letter_code
_entity_poly.pdbx_strand_id
1 'polypeptide(L)'
;MLQERLKKEILVFDGAMGTQLQAAKLKAGEIPEYLNITDPNLIQSVHLDYLNAGADFITTNTFGANPLKLKDAPYQYEEIIEAAINNAIIARKKANRENDSYIVLDIGPIGQLLEPMGTLSFDKAYEIIKKQVLIAKDKVDAVLLETFTDIYEAKAGVLAVKENSNLPVFVTMTYESNLRTLSGCDPITMVNVLEGLNVDVLGVNCSLGPVELTPIINDILKVATVPVMIQPNAGLPCLVEGKTCYNMDIDTFVSKSIEHVKNGVRIIGGCCGTTPEFILKLNNALPKKITLTKPTIATRVSSGNQTVEFGHHIVVCGERLNPTGKKKLKLALQEERYDELVIEAIKQDQAGAHVLDVNVGLPGIDEVNTMKKVIKLLQEVISLPLQIDSSNPEVIEQACRYYNGKPLINSVNGKMETMEAIFPIVKKYGGVVIGLTLDENGIPSKAKDRFEIAKKIIDTAKKFGISKENIIIDCLVLTVSAQQKDVIETIKAVKMVKELGVHTVLGVSNVSFGLPNRPLLNKTFLTMAMTNGLDLPIINPLDQELMAAIDAFNVLFNYDRDATNYIQKQSNQAITNQSKSSDFSLNDIIIHGLKEEVVNATKKQLEKQSGLQIINQILIPALNMVGKQYENNVIFLPQLIQAAETSKMAFSVIKETFKETSTTKGPIIMATVHGDIHDIGKNIVKVVLESYGYKIIDLGKDVPPETIVEAYYKHQPKAIGLSALMTTTVVSMEKTIALLKEIDNMCPIFVGGAVLTADFAKEINADFYVKDAMDTVELMNKIIK
;
A
#
# COMPACT_ATOMS: atom_id res chain seq x y z
N MET A 1 28.14 -12.99 8.82
CA MET A 1 28.41 -13.92 7.71
C MET A 1 27.45 -13.68 6.54
N LEU A 2 26.11 -13.73 6.75
CA LEU A 2 25.10 -13.45 5.73
C LEU A 2 25.21 -12.04 5.09
N GLN A 3 25.30 -10.97 5.89
CA GLN A 3 25.41 -9.59 5.36
C GLN A 3 26.61 -9.36 4.42
N GLU A 4 27.70 -10.12 4.59
CA GLU A 4 28.85 -10.03 3.70
C GLU A 4 28.62 -10.77 2.38
N ARG A 5 27.94 -11.92 2.42
CA ARG A 5 27.53 -12.66 1.21
C ARG A 5 26.54 -11.85 0.38
N LEU A 6 25.54 -11.23 1.02
CA LEU A 6 24.56 -10.35 0.35
C LEU A 6 25.19 -9.23 -0.48
N LYS A 7 26.38 -8.75 -0.10
CA LYS A 7 27.11 -7.71 -0.84
C LYS A 7 27.93 -8.25 -2.01
N LYS A 8 28.36 -9.52 -1.96
CA LYS A 8 29.43 -10.08 -2.81
C LYS A 8 28.97 -11.17 -3.76
N GLU A 9 27.88 -11.85 -3.44
CA GLU A 9 27.45 -13.07 -4.10
C GLU A 9 26.05 -12.93 -4.69
N ILE A 10 25.72 -13.83 -5.63
CA ILE A 10 24.35 -14.12 -6.02
C ILE A 10 23.94 -15.35 -5.23
N LEU A 11 22.81 -15.27 -4.53
CA LEU A 11 22.34 -16.32 -3.63
C LEU A 11 21.04 -16.95 -4.12
N VAL A 12 20.80 -18.19 -3.73
CA VAL A 12 19.66 -18.98 -4.19
C VAL A 12 18.69 -19.28 -3.04
N PHE A 13 17.43 -18.87 -3.17
CA PHE A 13 16.34 -19.36 -2.32
C PHE A 13 15.85 -20.73 -2.80
N ASP A 14 15.18 -21.45 -1.91
CA ASP A 14 14.44 -22.65 -2.25
C ASP A 14 13.26 -22.38 -3.20
N GLY A 15 12.60 -23.47 -3.59
CA GLY A 15 11.36 -23.44 -4.36
C GLY A 15 10.13 -23.58 -3.47
N ALA A 16 8.97 -23.90 -4.05
CA ALA A 16 7.75 -24.00 -3.29
C ALA A 16 7.74 -25.17 -2.29
N MET A 17 7.30 -24.89 -1.05
CA MET A 17 6.93 -25.91 -0.06
C MET A 17 5.57 -26.54 -0.42
N GLY A 18 4.53 -25.70 -0.60
CA GLY A 18 3.15 -26.16 -0.79
C GLY A 18 2.97 -27.15 -1.94
N THR A 19 3.54 -26.87 -3.12
CA THR A 19 3.42 -27.78 -4.29
C THR A 19 4.18 -29.09 -4.11
N GLN A 20 5.28 -29.10 -3.35
CA GLN A 20 5.99 -30.34 -3.00
C GLN A 20 5.15 -31.22 -2.07
N LEU A 21 4.47 -30.61 -1.10
CA LEU A 21 3.59 -31.33 -0.18
C LEU A 21 2.36 -31.90 -0.90
N GLN A 22 1.82 -31.18 -1.88
CA GLN A 22 0.75 -31.70 -2.74
C GLN A 22 1.19 -32.90 -3.59
N ALA A 23 2.39 -32.84 -4.16
CA ALA A 23 2.97 -33.99 -4.86
C ALA A 23 3.15 -35.19 -3.91
N ALA A 24 3.44 -34.93 -2.63
CA ALA A 24 3.48 -35.92 -1.56
C ALA A 24 2.10 -36.31 -0.98
N LYS A 25 1.00 -35.99 -1.69
CA LYS A 25 -0.40 -36.35 -1.38
C LYS A 25 -1.07 -35.55 -0.26
N LEU A 26 -0.59 -34.36 0.08
CA LEU A 26 -1.37 -33.39 0.86
C LEU A 26 -2.69 -33.10 0.11
N LYS A 27 -3.83 -33.30 0.76
CA LYS A 27 -5.14 -33.11 0.12
C LYS A 27 -5.48 -31.63 0.05
N ALA A 28 -6.33 -31.27 -0.92
CA ALA A 28 -6.90 -29.93 -0.99
C ALA A 28 -7.64 -29.60 0.32
N GLY A 29 -7.38 -28.41 0.88
CA GLY A 29 -7.95 -27.95 2.14
C GLY A 29 -7.19 -28.39 3.41
N GLU A 30 -6.19 -29.26 3.30
CA GLU A 30 -5.32 -29.57 4.45
C GLU A 30 -4.31 -28.43 4.66
N ILE A 31 -4.06 -28.07 5.92
CA ILE A 31 -3.17 -26.98 6.32
C ILE A 31 -1.71 -27.49 6.29
N PRO A 32 -0.86 -26.99 5.38
CA PRO A 32 0.50 -27.49 5.18
C PRO A 32 1.36 -27.48 6.45
N GLU A 33 1.16 -26.48 7.31
CA GLU A 33 1.94 -26.28 8.52
C GLU A 33 1.72 -27.39 9.57
N TYR A 34 0.65 -28.19 9.46
CA TYR A 34 0.42 -29.33 10.36
C TYR A 34 1.43 -30.45 10.18
N LEU A 35 1.93 -30.61 8.96
CA LEU A 35 2.93 -31.63 8.65
C LEU A 35 4.23 -31.41 9.41
N ASN A 36 4.47 -30.21 9.95
CA ASN A 36 5.60 -29.99 10.85
C ASN A 36 5.57 -30.91 12.08
N ILE A 37 4.37 -31.29 12.54
CA ILE A 37 4.16 -32.16 13.71
C ILE A 37 3.76 -33.56 13.27
N THR A 38 2.84 -33.69 12.31
CA THR A 38 2.25 -34.98 11.93
C THR A 38 3.12 -35.80 10.98
N ASP A 39 3.93 -35.14 10.14
CA ASP A 39 4.89 -35.79 9.25
C ASP A 39 6.22 -34.99 9.13
N PRO A 40 6.97 -34.87 10.24
CA PRO A 40 8.21 -34.09 10.26
C PRO A 40 9.27 -34.65 9.31
N ASN A 41 9.23 -35.95 8.99
CA ASN A 41 10.18 -36.57 8.07
C ASN A 41 9.98 -36.07 6.63
N LEU A 42 8.72 -35.90 6.20
CA LEU A 42 8.40 -35.31 4.90
C LEU A 42 8.88 -33.86 4.79
N ILE A 43 8.63 -33.04 5.82
CA ILE A 43 9.13 -31.65 5.82
C ILE A 43 10.66 -31.61 5.76
N GLN A 44 11.33 -32.45 6.56
CA GLN A 44 12.78 -32.57 6.53
C GLN A 44 13.32 -33.02 5.17
N SER A 45 12.63 -33.93 4.46
CA SER A 45 13.08 -34.38 3.14
C SER A 45 12.96 -33.27 2.11
N VAL A 46 11.87 -32.50 2.11
CA VAL A 46 11.70 -31.37 1.18
C VAL A 46 12.81 -30.32 1.37
N HIS A 47 13.11 -29.94 2.62
CA HIS A 47 14.24 -29.03 2.90
C HIS A 47 15.58 -29.62 2.46
N LEU A 48 15.81 -30.91 2.74
CA LEU A 48 17.04 -31.60 2.34
C LEU A 48 17.21 -31.61 0.81
N ASP A 49 16.13 -31.84 0.07
CA ASP A 49 16.16 -31.85 -1.39
C ASP A 49 16.51 -30.48 -1.98
N TYR A 50 15.97 -29.39 -1.43
CA TYR A 50 16.34 -28.03 -1.84
C TYR A 50 17.79 -27.67 -1.48
N LEU A 51 18.27 -28.06 -0.29
CA LEU A 51 19.66 -27.87 0.10
C LEU A 51 20.63 -28.65 -0.81
N ASN A 52 20.27 -29.87 -1.20
CA ASN A 52 21.03 -30.70 -2.13
C ASN A 52 20.99 -30.15 -3.57
N ALA A 53 19.89 -29.49 -3.95
CA ALA A 53 19.77 -28.77 -5.21
C ALA A 53 20.64 -27.49 -5.26
N GLY A 54 21.16 -27.04 -4.11
CA GLY A 54 22.08 -25.91 -4.04
C GLY A 54 21.47 -24.64 -3.48
N ALA A 55 20.27 -24.68 -2.89
CA ALA A 55 19.71 -23.52 -2.20
C ALA A 55 20.64 -23.03 -1.08
N ASP A 56 20.84 -21.73 -0.99
CA ASP A 56 21.52 -21.05 0.13
C ASP A 56 20.54 -20.74 1.26
N PHE A 57 19.26 -20.55 0.95
CA PHE A 57 18.20 -20.31 1.92
C PHE A 57 17.14 -21.41 1.84
N ILE A 58 16.68 -21.87 3.01
CA ILE A 58 15.44 -22.63 3.13
C ILE A 58 14.46 -21.85 3.99
N THR A 59 13.21 -21.76 3.53
CA THR A 59 12.10 -21.13 4.26
C THR A 59 11.48 -22.14 5.22
N THR A 60 11.20 -21.75 6.46
CA THR A 60 10.45 -22.62 7.38
C THR A 60 9.03 -22.83 6.86
N ASN A 61 8.44 -24.02 7.03
CA ASN A 61 7.04 -24.26 6.66
C ASN A 61 6.09 -23.55 7.65
N THR A 62 6.03 -22.22 7.59
CA THR A 62 5.32 -21.34 8.54
C THR A 62 4.54 -20.20 7.88
N PHE A 63 4.44 -20.18 6.55
CA PHE A 63 3.75 -19.14 5.78
C PHE A 63 2.40 -18.70 6.39
N GLY A 64 1.55 -19.66 6.75
CA GLY A 64 0.24 -19.44 7.36
C GLY A 64 0.19 -19.57 8.88
N ALA A 65 1.32 -19.71 9.57
CA ALA A 65 1.39 -20.08 10.99
C ALA A 65 1.06 -18.92 11.95
N ASN A 66 -0.19 -18.47 11.95
CA ASN A 66 -0.66 -17.38 12.79
C ASN A 66 -2.01 -17.72 13.48
N PRO A 67 -2.36 -17.06 14.60
CA PRO A 67 -3.53 -17.41 15.40
C PRO A 67 -4.88 -17.22 14.69
N LEU A 68 -4.94 -16.45 13.60
CA LEU A 68 -6.19 -16.28 12.83
C LEU A 68 -6.37 -17.38 11.79
N LYS A 69 -5.32 -17.78 11.10
CA LYS A 69 -5.36 -18.89 10.11
C LYS A 69 -5.40 -20.26 10.78
N LEU A 70 -4.74 -20.42 11.92
CA LEU A 70 -4.67 -21.68 12.67
C LEU A 70 -5.68 -21.76 13.82
N LYS A 71 -6.74 -20.94 13.80
CA LYS A 71 -7.73 -20.89 14.89
C LYS A 71 -8.39 -22.24 15.16
N ASP A 72 -8.70 -22.97 14.09
CA ASP A 72 -9.38 -24.27 14.15
C ASP A 72 -8.38 -25.44 14.06
N ALA A 73 -7.10 -25.16 14.32
CA ALA A 73 -6.05 -26.14 14.30
C ALA A 73 -6.04 -27.05 15.53
N PRO A 74 -5.67 -28.34 15.36
CA PRO A 74 -5.51 -29.26 16.48
C PRO A 74 -4.29 -28.93 17.35
N TYR A 75 -3.34 -28.13 16.85
CA TYR A 75 -2.12 -27.73 17.55
C TYR A 75 -2.03 -26.21 17.67
N GLN A 76 -1.36 -25.72 18.71
CA GLN A 76 -1.15 -24.29 18.85
C GLN A 76 -0.15 -23.80 17.79
N TYR A 77 -0.35 -22.57 17.28
CA TYR A 77 0.52 -22.04 16.24
C TYR A 77 1.97 -21.90 16.72
N GLU A 78 2.20 -21.65 18.00
CA GLU A 78 3.54 -21.61 18.59
C GLU A 78 4.27 -22.96 18.48
N GLU A 79 3.58 -24.06 18.77
CA GLU A 79 4.14 -25.42 18.69
C GLU A 79 4.48 -25.78 17.24
N ILE A 80 3.63 -25.37 16.29
CA ILE A 80 3.84 -25.56 14.86
C ILE A 80 5.10 -24.81 14.39
N ILE A 81 5.28 -23.55 14.80
CA ILE A 81 6.46 -22.75 14.44
C ILE A 81 7.74 -23.39 15.00
N GLU A 82 7.73 -23.83 16.26
CA GLU A 82 8.89 -24.50 16.85
C GLU A 82 9.24 -25.80 16.13
N ALA A 83 8.23 -26.61 15.79
CA ALA A 83 8.42 -27.83 15.04
C ALA A 83 8.99 -27.57 13.63
N ALA A 84 8.49 -26.55 12.93
CA ALA A 84 8.97 -26.15 11.61
C ALA A 84 10.46 -25.77 11.63
N ILE A 85 10.86 -24.94 12.60
CA ILE A 85 12.25 -24.52 12.78
C ILE A 85 13.15 -25.73 13.08
N ASN A 86 12.71 -26.63 13.97
CA ASN A 86 13.47 -27.84 14.30
C ASN A 86 13.65 -28.75 13.08
N ASN A 87 12.61 -28.90 12.24
CA ASN A 87 12.69 -29.67 11.00
C ASN A 87 13.72 -29.08 10.03
N ALA A 88 13.72 -27.75 9.84
CA ALA A 88 14.71 -27.06 9.01
C ALA A 88 16.15 -27.23 9.56
N ILE A 89 16.35 -27.14 10.88
CA ILE A 89 17.66 -27.35 11.52
C ILE A 89 18.16 -28.78 11.28
N ILE A 90 17.29 -29.78 11.44
CA ILE A 90 17.64 -31.20 11.21
C ILE A 90 18.00 -31.42 9.74
N ALA A 91 17.22 -30.88 8.80
CA ALA A 91 17.51 -30.99 7.38
C ALA A 91 18.84 -30.34 7.00
N ARG A 92 19.11 -29.12 7.50
CA ARG A 92 20.38 -28.41 7.28
C ARG A 92 21.58 -29.21 7.78
N LYS A 93 21.47 -29.82 8.96
CA LYS A 93 22.51 -30.69 9.51
C LYS A 93 22.67 -31.97 8.70
N LYS A 94 21.59 -32.61 8.25
CA LYS A 94 21.64 -33.80 7.38
C LYS A 94 22.33 -33.50 6.04
N ALA A 95 22.18 -32.28 5.52
CA ALA A 95 22.85 -31.82 4.31
C ALA A 95 24.33 -31.46 4.52
N ASN A 96 24.80 -31.36 5.77
CA ASN A 96 26.13 -30.82 6.15
C ASN A 96 26.36 -29.39 5.62
N ARG A 97 25.33 -28.54 5.69
CA ARG A 97 25.33 -27.17 5.14
C ARG A 97 25.24 -26.07 6.20
N GLU A 98 25.59 -26.36 7.47
CA GLU A 98 25.48 -25.37 8.56
C GLU A 98 26.35 -24.12 8.37
N ASN A 99 27.42 -24.21 7.56
CA ASN A 99 28.36 -23.11 7.34
C ASN A 99 28.07 -22.30 6.08
N ASP A 100 27.17 -22.74 5.20
CA ASP A 100 26.94 -22.11 3.89
C ASP A 100 25.47 -21.99 3.49
N SER A 101 24.55 -22.34 4.39
CA SER A 101 23.11 -22.19 4.20
C SER A 101 22.41 -21.59 5.42
N TYR A 102 21.24 -20.99 5.18
CA TYR A 102 20.50 -20.17 6.12
C TYR A 102 19.06 -20.65 6.25
N ILE A 103 18.56 -20.67 7.48
CA ILE A 103 17.16 -20.96 7.79
C ILE A 103 16.44 -19.61 7.91
N VAL A 104 15.38 -19.44 7.14
CA VAL A 104 14.62 -18.19 7.09
C VAL A 104 13.24 -18.44 7.68
N LEU A 105 12.86 -17.67 8.70
CA LEU A 105 11.50 -17.68 9.19
C LEU A 105 10.59 -17.05 8.13
N ASP A 106 9.74 -17.87 7.52
CA ASP A 106 8.75 -17.42 6.55
C ASP A 106 7.44 -17.01 7.25
N ILE A 107 7.03 -15.77 7.03
CA ILE A 107 5.79 -15.18 7.53
C ILE A 107 5.02 -14.63 6.33
N GLY A 108 3.92 -15.27 5.98
CA GLY A 108 2.99 -14.77 4.97
C GLY A 108 2.00 -13.74 5.53
N PRO A 109 1.09 -13.21 4.68
CA PRO A 109 0.04 -12.29 5.13
C PRO A 109 -0.87 -12.96 6.15
N ILE A 110 -1.36 -12.19 7.13
CA ILE A 110 -2.18 -12.71 8.23
C ILE A 110 -3.48 -13.31 7.73
N GLY A 111 -3.99 -12.84 6.58
CA GLY A 111 -5.22 -13.33 5.94
C GLY A 111 -6.47 -12.53 6.29
N GLN A 112 -6.30 -11.31 6.80
CA GLN A 112 -7.36 -10.31 6.99
C GLN A 112 -6.86 -8.95 6.52
N LEU A 113 -7.74 -8.16 5.89
CA LEU A 113 -7.42 -6.79 5.49
C LEU A 113 -7.23 -5.90 6.72
N LEU A 114 -6.23 -5.02 6.66
CA LEU A 114 -6.00 -3.99 7.66
C LEU A 114 -7.10 -2.92 7.63
N GLU A 115 -7.36 -2.31 8.79
CA GLU A 115 -8.16 -1.09 8.89
C GLU A 115 -7.57 0.02 7.99
N PRO A 116 -8.41 0.74 7.23
CA PRO A 116 -9.88 0.69 7.23
C PRO A 116 -10.51 -0.35 6.28
N MET A 117 -9.71 -1.01 5.42
CA MET A 117 -10.23 -1.92 4.40
C MET A 117 -10.82 -3.21 5.00
N GLY A 118 -10.40 -3.57 6.21
CA GLY A 118 -10.93 -4.68 6.98
C GLY A 118 -10.94 -4.41 8.48
N THR A 119 -10.93 -5.49 9.26
CA THR A 119 -11.12 -5.46 10.72
C THR A 119 -9.83 -5.67 11.52
N LEU A 120 -8.71 -5.90 10.83
CA LEU A 120 -7.42 -6.10 11.48
C LEU A 120 -6.79 -4.74 11.76
N SER A 121 -6.61 -4.39 13.02
CA SER A 121 -5.88 -3.17 13.36
C SER A 121 -4.37 -3.35 13.16
N PHE A 122 -3.67 -2.25 12.85
CA PHE A 122 -2.20 -2.23 12.74
C PHE A 122 -1.51 -2.83 13.98
N ASP A 123 -1.99 -2.48 15.17
CA ASP A 123 -1.42 -2.94 16.43
C ASP A 123 -1.61 -4.46 16.60
N LYS A 124 -2.75 -5.00 16.17
CA LYS A 124 -3.01 -6.45 16.20
C LYS A 124 -2.15 -7.20 15.19
N ALA A 125 -1.97 -6.66 13.99
CA ALA A 125 -1.05 -7.23 13.00
C ALA A 125 0.39 -7.27 13.53
N TYR A 126 0.86 -6.16 14.09
CA TYR A 126 2.17 -6.05 14.74
C TYR A 126 2.33 -7.11 15.85
N GLU A 127 1.37 -7.23 16.77
CA GLU A 127 1.48 -8.18 17.89
C GLU A 127 1.46 -9.65 17.43
N ILE A 128 0.71 -9.98 16.37
CA ILE A 128 0.71 -11.33 15.77
C ILE A 128 2.10 -11.67 15.21
N ILE A 129 2.71 -10.77 14.44
CA ILE A 129 4.03 -11.01 13.82
C ILE A 129 5.13 -11.01 14.89
N LYS A 130 5.06 -10.09 15.86
CA LYS A 130 6.00 -10.02 16.99
C LYS A 130 6.10 -11.33 17.76
N LYS A 131 4.97 -12.00 18.02
CA LYS A 131 4.99 -13.31 18.71
C LYS A 131 5.73 -14.37 17.90
N GLN A 132 5.50 -14.44 16.59
CA GLN A 132 6.21 -15.36 15.70
C GLN A 132 7.73 -15.09 15.72
N VAL A 133 8.13 -13.82 15.65
CA VAL A 133 9.54 -13.40 15.73
C VAL A 133 10.16 -13.80 17.06
N LEU A 134 9.49 -13.56 18.19
CA LEU A 134 10.02 -13.88 19.52
C LEU A 134 10.29 -15.38 19.72
N ILE A 135 9.50 -16.26 19.09
CA ILE A 135 9.70 -17.72 19.13
C ILE A 135 10.93 -18.14 18.32
N ALA A 136 11.17 -17.46 17.20
CA ALA A 136 12.15 -17.88 16.20
C ALA A 136 13.52 -17.18 16.32
N LYS A 137 13.58 -15.97 16.88
CA LYS A 137 14.71 -15.03 16.71
C LYS A 137 16.11 -15.58 17.02
N ASP A 138 16.21 -16.55 17.93
CA ASP A 138 17.48 -17.15 18.38
C ASP A 138 17.79 -18.49 17.69
N LYS A 139 16.93 -18.94 16.76
CA LYS A 139 17.00 -20.27 16.11
C LYS A 139 17.08 -20.20 14.58
N VAL A 140 16.88 -19.02 13.99
CA VAL A 140 16.88 -18.77 12.53
C VAL A 140 17.91 -17.71 12.16
N ASP A 141 18.22 -17.59 10.87
CA ASP A 141 19.26 -16.71 10.34
C ASP A 141 18.73 -15.40 9.74
N ALA A 142 17.45 -15.38 9.34
CA ALA A 142 16.74 -14.20 8.81
C ALA A 142 15.21 -14.37 8.94
N VAL A 143 14.47 -13.29 8.70
CA VAL A 143 13.00 -13.31 8.54
C VAL A 143 12.64 -12.90 7.13
N LEU A 144 11.74 -13.65 6.49
CA LEU A 144 11.10 -13.28 5.24
C LEU A 144 9.64 -12.94 5.52
N LEU A 145 9.26 -11.70 5.25
CA LEU A 145 7.88 -11.27 5.13
C LEU A 145 7.45 -11.51 3.68
N GLU A 146 6.83 -12.67 3.43
CA GLU A 146 6.59 -13.18 2.08
C GLU A 146 5.18 -12.82 1.57
N THR A 147 5.04 -12.54 0.27
CA THR A 147 3.75 -12.41 -0.44
C THR A 147 2.81 -11.33 0.12
N PHE A 148 3.35 -10.24 0.65
CA PHE A 148 2.51 -9.15 1.16
C PHE A 148 1.79 -8.43 0.01
N THR A 149 0.48 -8.26 0.16
CA THR A 149 -0.38 -7.53 -0.79
C THR A 149 -0.64 -6.09 -0.33
N ASP A 150 -0.42 -5.80 0.95
CA ASP A 150 -0.55 -4.49 1.57
C ASP A 150 0.78 -4.05 2.23
N ILE A 151 1.30 -2.90 1.78
CA ILE A 151 2.54 -2.32 2.31
C ILE A 151 2.38 -1.87 3.77
N TYR A 152 1.16 -1.58 4.23
CA TYR A 152 0.92 -1.22 5.63
C TYR A 152 1.07 -2.42 6.58
N GLU A 153 0.65 -3.61 6.13
CA GLU A 153 0.85 -4.88 6.84
C GLU A 153 2.32 -5.27 6.83
N ALA A 154 3.00 -5.09 5.69
CA ALA A 154 4.44 -5.28 5.59
C ALA A 154 5.18 -4.35 6.56
N LYS A 155 4.77 -3.07 6.68
CA LYS A 155 5.33 -2.13 7.66
C LYS A 155 5.14 -2.61 9.10
N ALA A 156 3.94 -3.08 9.47
CA ALA A 156 3.70 -3.66 10.79
C ALA A 156 4.66 -4.84 11.06
N GLY A 157 4.85 -5.71 10.06
CA GLY A 157 5.79 -6.82 10.13
C GLY A 157 7.24 -6.38 10.29
N VAL A 158 7.72 -5.43 9.47
CA VAL A 158 9.10 -4.92 9.56
C VAL A 158 9.37 -4.31 10.93
N LEU A 159 8.44 -3.52 11.47
CA LEU A 159 8.57 -2.98 12.82
C LEU A 159 8.57 -4.09 13.87
N ALA A 160 7.71 -5.10 13.73
CA ALA A 160 7.67 -6.24 14.66
C ALA A 160 9.00 -7.00 14.69
N VAL A 161 9.64 -7.22 13.54
CA VAL A 161 10.95 -7.89 13.47
C VAL A 161 12.05 -7.03 14.09
N LYS A 162 12.13 -5.75 13.70
CA LYS A 162 13.23 -4.86 14.09
C LYS A 162 13.19 -4.38 15.54
N GLU A 163 11.99 -4.23 16.11
CA GLU A 163 11.84 -3.82 17.51
C GLU A 163 12.09 -4.98 18.47
N ASN A 164 12.10 -6.24 17.99
CA ASN A 164 12.15 -7.44 18.85
C ASN A 164 13.29 -8.41 18.51
N SER A 165 14.09 -8.13 17.48
CA SER A 165 15.25 -8.95 17.06
C SER A 165 16.29 -8.12 16.30
N ASN A 166 17.48 -8.71 16.10
CA ASN A 166 18.53 -8.16 15.23
C ASN A 166 18.67 -8.96 13.91
N LEU A 167 17.65 -9.76 13.57
CA LEU A 167 17.69 -10.58 12.36
C LEU A 167 17.59 -9.71 11.10
N PRO A 168 18.30 -10.08 10.02
CA PRO A 168 18.06 -9.48 8.71
C PRO A 168 16.60 -9.66 8.28
N VAL A 169 16.02 -8.60 7.72
CA VAL A 169 14.60 -8.56 7.30
C VAL A 169 14.51 -8.52 5.79
N PHE A 170 13.93 -9.57 5.22
CA PHE A 170 13.67 -9.70 3.80
C PHE A 170 12.17 -9.47 3.60
N VAL A 171 11.80 -8.71 2.58
CA VAL A 171 10.39 -8.41 2.31
C VAL A 171 10.08 -8.63 0.84
N THR A 172 9.09 -9.45 0.55
CA THR A 172 8.55 -9.58 -0.80
C THR A 172 7.09 -9.17 -0.85
N MET A 173 6.74 -8.45 -1.91
CA MET A 173 5.36 -8.14 -2.24
C MET A 173 4.95 -8.87 -3.50
N THR A 174 3.65 -9.11 -3.64
CA THR A 174 3.09 -9.76 -4.81
C THR A 174 2.28 -8.78 -5.65
N TYR A 175 2.42 -8.89 -6.98
CA TYR A 175 1.90 -7.93 -7.95
C TYR A 175 1.00 -8.63 -8.96
N GLU A 176 0.01 -7.88 -9.44
CA GLU A 176 -0.85 -8.27 -10.55
C GLU A 176 -0.26 -7.77 -11.89
N SER A 177 -0.87 -8.20 -13.00
CA SER A 177 -0.45 -7.83 -14.35
C SER A 177 -0.54 -6.32 -14.65
N ASN A 178 -1.28 -5.56 -13.83
CA ASN A 178 -1.37 -4.10 -13.89
C ASN A 178 -0.19 -3.37 -13.24
N LEU A 179 0.85 -4.10 -12.80
CA LEU A 179 2.04 -3.57 -12.11
C LEU A 179 1.75 -2.96 -10.73
N ARG A 180 0.65 -3.36 -10.08
CA ARG A 180 0.26 -2.93 -8.73
C ARG A 180 0.02 -4.12 -7.83
N THR A 181 0.15 -3.91 -6.52
CA THR A 181 -0.35 -4.84 -5.51
C THR A 181 -1.87 -4.69 -5.37
N LEU A 182 -2.53 -5.63 -4.67
CA LEU A 182 -3.97 -5.57 -4.39
C LEU A 182 -4.39 -4.23 -3.74
N SER A 183 -3.55 -3.66 -2.87
CA SER A 183 -3.82 -2.36 -2.22
C SER A 183 -3.42 -1.14 -3.06
N GLY A 184 -2.88 -1.34 -4.27
CA GLY A 184 -2.52 -0.27 -5.20
C GLY A 184 -1.06 0.22 -5.12
N CYS A 185 -0.19 -0.46 -4.35
CA CYS A 185 1.22 -0.08 -4.23
C CYS A 185 1.97 -0.32 -5.55
N ASP A 186 2.71 0.68 -6.04
CA ASP A 186 3.65 0.52 -7.17
C ASP A 186 5.06 0.12 -6.71
N PRO A 187 5.90 -0.39 -7.63
CA PRO A 187 7.27 -0.79 -7.31
C PRO A 187 8.15 0.31 -6.72
N ILE A 188 8.00 1.58 -7.14
CA ILE A 188 8.80 2.69 -6.64
C ILE A 188 8.39 3.02 -5.19
N THR A 189 7.08 3.05 -4.94
CA THR A 189 6.50 3.23 -3.59
C THR A 189 6.95 2.13 -2.64
N MET A 190 6.90 0.87 -3.06
CA MET A 190 7.42 -0.27 -2.30
C MET A 190 8.89 -0.05 -1.89
N VAL A 191 9.76 0.29 -2.84
CA VAL A 191 11.18 0.53 -2.55
C VAL A 191 11.35 1.67 -1.55
N ASN A 192 10.68 2.80 -1.77
CA ASN A 192 10.82 3.97 -0.90
C ASN A 192 10.43 3.69 0.55
N VAL A 193 9.31 3.00 0.75
CA VAL A 193 8.80 2.69 2.09
C VAL A 193 9.70 1.66 2.78
N LEU A 194 10.03 0.56 2.10
CA LEU A 194 10.78 -0.53 2.72
C LEU A 194 12.25 -0.16 2.99
N GLU A 195 12.91 0.56 2.07
CA GLU A 195 14.26 1.09 2.34
C GLU A 195 14.24 2.15 3.43
N GLY A 196 13.18 2.96 3.50
CA GLY A 196 12.96 3.88 4.61
C GLY A 196 12.93 3.16 5.96
N LEU A 197 12.25 2.01 6.02
CA LEU A 197 12.22 1.13 7.19
C LEU A 197 13.54 0.33 7.38
N ASN A 198 14.54 0.55 6.52
CA ASN A 198 15.87 -0.05 6.49
C ASN A 198 15.88 -1.57 6.27
N VAL A 199 14.95 -2.16 5.50
CA VAL A 199 14.99 -3.62 5.22
C VAL A 199 16.32 -4.02 4.58
N ASP A 200 16.75 -5.27 4.80
CA ASP A 200 18.05 -5.76 4.30
C ASP A 200 17.95 -6.23 2.84
N VAL A 201 16.78 -6.74 2.45
CA VAL A 201 16.47 -7.23 1.10
C VAL A 201 15.01 -6.92 0.80
N LEU A 202 14.72 -6.50 -0.43
CA LEU A 202 13.35 -6.37 -0.93
C LEU A 202 13.17 -7.07 -2.28
N GLY A 203 11.94 -7.44 -2.63
CA GLY A 203 11.71 -8.10 -3.91
C GLY A 203 10.27 -8.49 -4.17
N VAL A 204 10.09 -9.39 -5.12
CA VAL A 204 8.75 -9.86 -5.52
C VAL A 204 8.70 -11.37 -5.59
N ASN A 205 7.55 -11.92 -5.23
CA ASN A 205 7.28 -13.34 -5.34
C ASN A 205 5.83 -13.62 -5.71
N CYS A 206 5.59 -14.85 -6.17
CA CYS A 206 4.27 -15.38 -6.49
C CYS A 206 3.50 -14.58 -7.55
N SER A 207 2.23 -14.93 -7.77
CA SER A 207 1.25 -14.43 -8.75
C SER A 207 1.65 -14.59 -10.23
N LEU A 208 2.86 -14.22 -10.60
CA LEU A 208 3.35 -14.09 -11.96
C LEU A 208 4.58 -14.95 -12.22
N GLY A 209 4.81 -15.31 -13.48
CA GLY A 209 6.03 -15.97 -13.93
C GLY A 209 7.19 -14.97 -14.09
N PRO A 210 8.42 -15.47 -14.37
CA PRO A 210 9.58 -14.61 -14.57
C PRO A 210 9.41 -13.67 -15.79
N VAL A 211 8.63 -14.06 -16.80
CA VAL A 211 8.39 -13.20 -17.97
C VAL A 211 7.60 -11.97 -17.56
N GLU A 212 6.45 -12.16 -16.91
CA GLU A 212 5.51 -11.11 -16.52
C GLU A 212 6.07 -10.20 -15.41
N LEU A 213 6.99 -10.70 -14.57
CA LEU A 213 7.64 -9.91 -13.52
C LEU A 213 8.74 -8.97 -14.02
N THR A 214 9.18 -9.10 -15.28
CA THR A 214 10.25 -8.28 -15.86
C THR A 214 10.02 -6.76 -15.74
N PRO A 215 8.86 -6.19 -16.14
CA PRO A 215 8.62 -4.75 -15.97
C PRO A 215 8.72 -4.31 -14.50
N ILE A 216 8.15 -5.09 -13.57
CA ILE A 216 8.16 -4.80 -12.14
C ILE A 216 9.60 -4.77 -11.60
N ILE A 217 10.40 -5.80 -11.91
CA ILE A 217 11.80 -5.88 -11.48
C ILE A 217 12.63 -4.74 -12.06
N ASN A 218 12.39 -4.34 -13.31
CA ASN A 218 13.12 -3.22 -13.91
C ASN A 218 12.87 -1.91 -13.17
N ASP A 219 11.63 -1.65 -12.76
CA ASP A 219 11.28 -0.47 -11.97
C ASP A 219 11.91 -0.51 -10.58
N ILE A 220 11.92 -1.68 -9.92
CA ILE A 220 12.60 -1.87 -8.63
C ILE A 220 14.11 -1.61 -8.76
N LEU A 221 14.78 -2.28 -9.70
CA LEU A 221 16.24 -2.17 -9.90
C LEU A 221 16.69 -0.75 -10.26
N LYS A 222 15.81 0.07 -10.84
CA LYS A 222 16.08 1.47 -11.17
C LYS A 222 16.29 2.33 -9.92
N VAL A 223 15.64 2.00 -8.80
CA VAL A 223 15.64 2.85 -7.59
C VAL A 223 16.19 2.17 -6.35
N ALA A 224 16.20 0.83 -6.28
CA ALA A 224 16.65 0.09 -5.10
C ALA A 224 18.18 0.20 -4.87
N THR A 225 18.54 0.58 -3.66
CA THR A 225 19.89 0.63 -3.12
C THR A 225 20.26 -0.59 -2.29
N VAL A 226 19.27 -1.37 -1.84
CA VAL A 226 19.46 -2.67 -1.18
C VAL A 226 19.40 -3.83 -2.19
N PRO A 227 19.93 -5.03 -1.86
CA PRO A 227 19.79 -6.21 -2.70
C PRO A 227 18.34 -6.51 -3.08
N VAL A 228 18.10 -6.79 -4.36
CA VAL A 228 16.78 -7.14 -4.90
C VAL A 228 16.67 -8.65 -5.05
N MET A 229 15.54 -9.22 -4.62
CA MET A 229 15.21 -10.64 -4.77
C MET A 229 14.01 -10.90 -5.69
N ILE A 230 13.97 -12.09 -6.32
CA ILE A 230 12.81 -12.56 -7.06
C ILE A 230 12.57 -14.06 -6.84
N GLN A 231 11.32 -14.44 -6.57
CA GLN A 231 10.86 -15.84 -6.47
C GLN A 231 9.59 -16.02 -7.32
N PRO A 232 9.74 -16.18 -8.66
CA PRO A 232 8.61 -16.24 -9.56
C PRO A 232 7.91 -17.61 -9.49
N ASN A 233 6.64 -17.66 -9.93
CA ASN A 233 5.96 -18.94 -10.17
C ASN A 233 6.54 -19.64 -11.41
N ALA A 234 6.35 -20.95 -11.52
CA ALA A 234 6.65 -21.72 -12.74
C ALA A 234 5.60 -21.47 -13.86
N GLY A 235 5.31 -20.20 -14.13
CA GLY A 235 4.24 -19.74 -15.02
C GLY A 235 2.94 -19.43 -14.28
N LEU A 236 1.92 -19.04 -15.05
CA LEU A 236 0.58 -18.85 -14.52
C LEU A 236 -0.05 -20.20 -14.17
N PRO A 237 -0.89 -20.26 -13.11
CA PRO A 237 -1.54 -21.49 -12.73
C PRO A 237 -2.54 -21.94 -13.80
N CYS A 238 -2.57 -23.24 -14.03
CA CYS A 238 -3.50 -23.91 -14.94
C CYS A 238 -4.13 -25.11 -14.23
N LEU A 239 -5.10 -25.74 -14.88
CA LEU A 239 -5.67 -26.99 -14.41
C LEU A 239 -5.60 -28.04 -15.52
N VAL A 240 -5.04 -29.20 -15.18
CA VAL A 240 -4.93 -30.36 -16.06
C VAL A 240 -5.46 -31.54 -15.26
N GLU A 241 -6.53 -32.19 -15.77
CA GLU A 241 -7.20 -33.33 -15.12
C GLU A 241 -7.66 -33.04 -13.67
N GLY A 242 -8.18 -31.84 -13.40
CA GLY A 242 -8.64 -31.45 -12.06
C GLY A 242 -7.52 -31.26 -11.02
N LYS A 243 -6.25 -31.18 -11.46
CA LYS A 243 -5.11 -30.79 -10.62
C LYS A 243 -4.51 -29.48 -11.08
N THR A 244 -4.17 -28.61 -10.14
CA THR A 244 -3.38 -27.42 -10.43
C THR A 244 -2.03 -27.80 -11.03
N CYS A 245 -1.73 -27.23 -12.18
CA CYS A 245 -0.45 -27.31 -12.87
C CYS A 245 0.18 -25.93 -13.03
N TYR A 246 1.47 -25.95 -13.34
CA TYR A 246 2.26 -24.79 -13.73
C TYR A 246 3.00 -25.16 -15.02
N ASN A 247 2.63 -24.53 -16.13
CA ASN A 247 3.00 -25.00 -17.47
C ASN A 247 4.31 -24.41 -18.03
N MET A 248 5.12 -23.73 -17.21
CA MET A 248 6.41 -23.24 -17.68
C MET A 248 7.46 -24.36 -17.63
N ASP A 249 8.14 -24.58 -18.75
CA ASP A 249 9.28 -25.46 -18.79
C ASP A 249 10.48 -24.86 -18.04
N ILE A 250 11.34 -25.73 -17.49
CA ILE A 250 12.47 -25.34 -16.65
C ILE A 250 13.49 -24.48 -17.42
N ASP A 251 13.69 -24.74 -18.72
CA ASP A 251 14.64 -23.98 -19.54
C ASP A 251 14.19 -22.53 -19.70
N THR A 252 12.91 -22.30 -20.00
CA THR A 252 12.32 -20.96 -20.08
C THR A 252 12.40 -20.25 -18.74
N PHE A 253 12.03 -20.93 -17.65
CA PHE A 253 12.10 -20.36 -16.30
C PHE A 253 13.53 -19.90 -15.97
N VAL A 254 14.51 -20.79 -16.14
CA VAL A 254 15.92 -20.49 -15.83
C VAL A 254 16.46 -19.40 -16.75
N SER A 255 16.21 -19.49 -18.06
CA SER A 255 16.70 -18.48 -19.01
C SER A 255 16.22 -17.08 -18.64
N LYS A 256 14.94 -16.93 -18.26
CA LYS A 256 14.35 -15.63 -17.89
C LYS A 256 14.82 -15.16 -16.53
N SER A 257 14.85 -16.04 -15.54
CA SER A 257 15.40 -15.78 -14.21
C SER A 257 16.86 -15.29 -14.26
N ILE A 258 17.70 -15.90 -15.10
CA ILE A 258 19.10 -15.46 -15.30
C ILE A 258 19.19 -14.09 -15.99
N GLU A 259 18.21 -13.70 -16.81
CA GLU A 259 18.13 -12.35 -17.37
C GLU A 259 17.97 -11.30 -16.26
N HIS A 260 17.11 -11.55 -15.26
CA HIS A 260 16.97 -10.64 -14.11
C HIS A 260 18.26 -10.55 -13.29
N VAL A 261 18.96 -11.67 -13.07
CA VAL A 261 20.27 -11.69 -12.38
C VAL A 261 21.29 -10.86 -13.15
N LYS A 262 21.36 -11.01 -14.49
CA LYS A 262 22.23 -10.20 -15.34
C LYS A 262 21.91 -8.71 -15.26
N ASN A 263 20.65 -8.35 -15.05
CA ASN A 263 20.20 -6.97 -14.89
C ASN A 263 20.45 -6.39 -13.50
N GLY A 264 20.74 -7.22 -12.49
CA GLY A 264 21.18 -6.77 -11.17
C GLY A 264 20.53 -7.46 -9.97
N VAL A 265 19.54 -8.35 -10.18
CA VAL A 265 18.96 -9.16 -9.10
C VAL A 265 20.05 -9.95 -8.39
N ARG A 266 20.00 -9.94 -7.05
CA ARG A 266 21.02 -10.52 -6.17
C ARG A 266 20.62 -11.86 -5.58
N ILE A 267 19.33 -12.08 -5.43
CA ILE A 267 18.80 -13.29 -4.81
C ILE A 267 17.70 -13.83 -5.72
N ILE A 268 17.74 -15.12 -6.01
CA ILE A 268 16.77 -15.74 -6.89
C ILE A 268 16.31 -17.07 -6.34
N GLY A 269 15.04 -17.40 -6.49
CA GLY A 269 14.50 -18.69 -6.06
C GLY A 269 13.28 -19.04 -6.88
N GLY A 270 12.37 -19.80 -6.27
CA GLY A 270 11.10 -20.14 -6.89
C GLY A 270 9.94 -20.04 -5.90
N CYS A 271 8.75 -19.77 -6.41
CA CYS A 271 7.51 -19.87 -5.65
C CYS A 271 6.67 -21.03 -6.22
N CYS A 272 5.36 -20.89 -6.36
CA CYS A 272 4.46 -21.98 -6.71
C CYS A 272 4.83 -22.65 -8.04
N GLY A 273 4.86 -23.99 -8.03
CA GLY A 273 5.18 -24.83 -9.18
C GLY A 273 6.67 -25.11 -9.38
N THR A 274 7.55 -24.48 -8.59
CA THR A 274 8.99 -24.76 -8.65
C THR A 274 9.37 -25.96 -7.79
N THR A 275 10.33 -26.75 -8.27
CA THR A 275 10.79 -27.99 -7.63
C THR A 275 12.31 -27.94 -7.40
N PRO A 276 12.91 -28.89 -6.65
CA PRO A 276 14.36 -28.98 -6.51
C PRO A 276 15.11 -29.03 -7.86
N GLU A 277 14.50 -29.56 -8.92
CA GLU A 277 15.09 -29.58 -10.27
C GLU A 277 15.23 -28.16 -10.86
N PHE A 278 14.24 -27.29 -10.64
CA PHE A 278 14.31 -25.88 -11.04
C PHE A 278 15.46 -25.18 -10.32
N ILE A 279 15.56 -25.37 -9.01
CA ILE A 279 16.59 -24.74 -8.17
C ILE A 279 18.00 -25.23 -8.57
N LEU A 280 18.16 -26.53 -8.84
CA LEU A 280 19.43 -27.08 -9.30
C LEU A 280 19.86 -26.48 -10.64
N LYS A 281 18.94 -26.41 -11.61
CA LYS A 281 19.24 -25.86 -12.94
C LYS A 281 19.51 -24.36 -12.89
N LEU A 282 18.77 -23.64 -12.04
CA LEU A 282 18.97 -22.21 -11.77
C LEU A 282 20.36 -21.95 -11.18
N ASN A 283 20.73 -22.69 -10.12
CA ASN A 283 22.03 -22.58 -9.46
C ASN A 283 23.19 -22.85 -10.42
N ASN A 284 23.07 -23.91 -11.24
CA ASN A 284 24.07 -24.25 -12.25
C ASN A 284 24.23 -23.18 -13.36
N ALA A 285 23.18 -22.41 -13.63
CA ALA A 285 23.17 -21.37 -14.66
C ALA A 285 23.62 -19.99 -14.17
N LEU A 286 23.87 -19.82 -12.87
CA LEU A 286 24.22 -18.52 -12.29
C LEU A 286 25.55 -17.97 -12.86
N PRO A 287 25.61 -16.66 -13.17
CA PRO A 287 26.86 -16.03 -13.56
C PRO A 287 27.81 -15.96 -12.36
N LYS A 288 29.11 -16.16 -12.61
CA LYS A 288 30.16 -16.09 -11.57
C LYS A 288 30.44 -14.67 -11.05
N LYS A 289 29.94 -13.63 -11.72
CA LYS A 289 30.17 -12.22 -11.38
C LYS A 289 28.84 -11.53 -11.16
N ILE A 290 28.78 -10.71 -10.12
CA ILE A 290 27.63 -9.87 -9.82
C ILE A 290 27.56 -8.68 -10.80
N THR A 291 26.36 -8.32 -11.24
CA THR A 291 26.11 -7.05 -11.93
C THR A 291 25.83 -5.96 -10.90
N LEU A 292 26.61 -4.88 -10.91
CA LEU A 292 26.33 -3.72 -10.06
C LEU A 292 25.27 -2.83 -10.71
N THR A 293 24.18 -2.58 -10.00
CA THR A 293 23.17 -1.59 -10.39
C THR A 293 23.66 -0.19 -10.06
N LYS A 294 23.12 0.81 -10.78
CA LYS A 294 23.32 2.24 -10.49
C LYS A 294 21.95 2.86 -10.22
N PRO A 295 21.40 2.69 -9.01
CA PRO A 295 20.08 3.20 -8.70
C PRO A 295 20.05 4.73 -8.76
N THR A 296 18.91 5.26 -9.19
CA THR A 296 18.64 6.71 -9.17
C THR A 296 18.35 7.14 -7.75
N ILE A 297 19.34 7.79 -7.13
CA ILE A 297 19.20 8.44 -5.81
C ILE A 297 18.44 9.75 -5.99
N ALA A 298 17.29 9.88 -5.33
CA ALA A 298 16.47 11.09 -5.35
C ALA A 298 15.72 11.26 -4.02
N THR A 299 15.34 12.49 -3.71
CA THR A 299 14.42 12.77 -2.61
C THR A 299 13.01 12.34 -3.00
N ARG A 300 12.42 11.46 -2.18
CA ARG A 300 11.11 10.86 -2.42
C ARG A 300 10.32 10.76 -1.12
N VAL A 301 9.05 11.13 -1.20
CA VAL A 301 8.04 10.92 -0.16
C VAL A 301 6.88 10.13 -0.76
N SER A 302 6.23 9.31 0.03
CA SER A 302 5.24 8.35 -0.50
C SER A 302 4.06 8.21 0.45
N SER A 303 2.86 8.06 -0.12
CA SER A 303 1.74 7.39 0.53
C SER A 303 1.87 5.87 0.33
N GLY A 304 0.83 5.10 0.63
CA GLY A 304 0.81 3.65 0.43
C GLY A 304 0.71 3.22 -1.04
N ASN A 305 0.35 4.13 -1.95
CA ASN A 305 0.07 3.82 -3.36
C ASN A 305 0.71 4.79 -4.37
N GLN A 306 1.32 5.87 -3.90
CA GLN A 306 1.91 6.89 -4.77
C GLN A 306 3.18 7.47 -4.16
N THR A 307 4.17 7.70 -5.03
CA THR A 307 5.41 8.42 -4.69
C THR A 307 5.45 9.77 -5.38
N VAL A 308 5.91 10.78 -4.64
CA VAL A 308 6.30 12.09 -5.18
C VAL A 308 7.83 12.19 -5.14
N GLU A 309 8.42 12.31 -6.33
CA GLU A 309 9.86 12.49 -6.52
C GLU A 309 10.19 13.96 -6.79
N PHE A 310 11.22 14.46 -6.12
CA PHE A 310 11.67 15.85 -6.24
C PHE A 310 12.73 16.00 -7.34
N GLY A 311 12.86 17.22 -7.87
CA GLY A 311 13.92 17.59 -8.83
C GLY A 311 13.50 17.56 -10.32
N HIS A 312 12.28 17.10 -10.62
CA HIS A 312 11.74 17.10 -11.98
C HIS A 312 10.61 18.11 -12.22
N HIS A 313 10.08 18.70 -11.15
CA HIS A 313 9.06 19.75 -11.15
C HIS A 313 9.05 20.41 -9.76
N ILE A 314 8.32 21.52 -9.63
CA ILE A 314 8.02 22.12 -8.31
C ILE A 314 6.97 21.28 -7.60
N VAL A 315 7.31 20.78 -6.42
CA VAL A 315 6.41 19.97 -5.58
C VAL A 315 5.58 20.89 -4.72
N VAL A 316 4.26 20.89 -4.88
CA VAL A 316 3.36 21.77 -4.11
C VAL A 316 2.93 21.10 -2.81
N CYS A 317 3.20 21.74 -1.67
CA CYS A 317 2.69 21.30 -0.37
C CYS A 317 1.49 22.15 0.06
N GLY A 318 0.32 21.52 0.22
CA GLY A 318 -0.90 22.21 0.62
C GLY A 318 -0.95 22.53 2.11
N GLU A 319 -1.09 23.82 2.47
CA GLU A 319 -1.00 24.34 3.85
C GLU A 319 -2.32 24.34 4.66
N ARG A 320 -3.43 23.85 4.08
CA ARG A 320 -4.75 24.18 4.64
C ARG A 320 -5.19 23.33 5.83
N LEU A 321 -4.60 22.16 6.07
CA LEU A 321 -4.85 21.34 7.27
C LEU A 321 -3.99 21.82 8.44
N ASN A 322 -4.18 23.09 8.81
CA ASN A 322 -3.48 23.72 9.92
C ASN A 322 -4.46 24.66 10.66
N PRO A 323 -4.76 24.41 11.95
CA PRO A 323 -5.76 25.16 12.70
C PRO A 323 -5.32 26.59 13.03
N THR A 324 -4.04 26.92 12.88
CA THR A 324 -3.51 28.25 13.21
C THR A 324 -4.22 29.34 12.41
N GLY A 325 -4.84 30.29 13.13
CA GLY A 325 -5.63 31.39 12.53
C GLY A 325 -6.97 30.99 11.89
N LYS A 326 -7.34 29.70 11.84
CA LYS A 326 -8.56 29.20 11.16
C LYS A 326 -9.65 28.79 12.15
N LYS A 327 -10.58 29.71 12.47
CA LYS A 327 -11.65 29.48 13.47
C LYS A 327 -12.47 28.22 13.22
N LYS A 328 -12.84 27.95 11.96
CA LYS A 328 -13.65 26.78 11.57
C LYS A 328 -12.91 25.47 11.89
N LEU A 329 -11.66 25.36 11.46
CA LEU A 329 -10.85 24.14 11.68
C LEU A 329 -10.50 23.92 13.16
N LYS A 330 -10.27 25.00 13.91
CA LYS A 330 -10.09 24.92 15.37
C LYS A 330 -11.32 24.30 16.05
N LEU A 331 -12.50 24.79 15.70
CA LEU A 331 -13.76 24.29 16.25
C LEU A 331 -13.98 22.83 15.85
N ALA A 332 -13.70 22.47 14.59
CA ALA A 332 -13.81 21.09 14.11
C ALA A 332 -12.92 20.12 14.90
N LEU A 333 -11.67 20.47 15.17
CA LEU A 333 -10.77 19.65 15.99
C LEU A 333 -11.24 19.53 17.45
N GLN A 334 -11.76 20.61 18.04
CA GLN A 334 -12.27 20.60 19.42
C GLN A 334 -13.54 19.77 19.57
N GLU A 335 -14.40 19.76 18.55
CA GLU A 335 -15.65 19.02 18.52
C GLU A 335 -15.51 17.63 17.90
N GLU A 336 -14.27 17.19 17.62
CA GLU A 336 -13.95 15.91 16.95
C GLU A 336 -14.67 15.71 15.60
N ARG A 337 -14.95 16.79 14.87
CA ARG A 337 -15.57 16.78 13.53
C ARG A 337 -14.50 16.63 12.43
N TYR A 338 -13.88 15.46 12.36
CA TYR A 338 -12.72 15.22 11.49
C TYR A 338 -13.04 15.24 9.99
N ASP A 339 -14.30 15.03 9.59
CA ASP A 339 -14.75 15.20 8.21
C ASP A 339 -14.34 16.54 7.58
N GLU A 340 -14.35 17.62 8.36
CA GLU A 340 -13.94 18.92 7.85
C GLU A 340 -12.47 18.94 7.40
N LEU A 341 -11.61 18.15 8.04
CA LEU A 341 -10.22 17.98 7.63
C LEU A 341 -10.13 17.15 6.35
N VAL A 342 -10.89 16.06 6.25
CA VAL A 342 -10.91 15.20 5.07
C VAL A 342 -11.38 15.99 3.84
N ILE A 343 -12.43 16.79 3.99
CA ILE A 343 -12.96 17.67 2.92
C ILE A 343 -11.93 18.68 2.47
N GLU A 344 -11.23 19.29 3.42
CA GLU A 344 -10.18 20.25 3.12
C GLU A 344 -8.98 19.58 2.42
N ALA A 345 -8.67 18.32 2.77
CA ALA A 345 -7.64 17.52 2.10
C ALA A 345 -8.02 17.22 0.65
N ILE A 346 -9.24 16.75 0.39
CA ILE A 346 -9.76 16.48 -0.96
C ILE A 346 -9.71 17.74 -1.83
N LYS A 347 -10.11 18.89 -1.28
CA LYS A 347 -10.09 20.17 -1.99
C LYS A 347 -8.67 20.55 -2.42
N GLN A 348 -7.68 20.31 -1.56
CA GLN A 348 -6.28 20.59 -1.89
C GLN A 348 -5.72 19.63 -2.92
N ASP A 349 -6.05 18.35 -2.83
CA ASP A 349 -5.70 17.34 -3.83
C ASP A 349 -6.26 17.70 -5.21
N GLN A 350 -7.57 17.98 -5.30
CA GLN A 350 -8.22 18.44 -6.53
C GLN A 350 -7.66 19.75 -7.08
N ALA A 351 -7.06 20.58 -6.22
CA ALA A 351 -6.43 21.83 -6.61
C ALA A 351 -4.98 21.64 -7.12
N GLY A 352 -4.45 20.41 -7.10
CA GLY A 352 -3.12 20.09 -7.61
C GLY A 352 -2.01 20.15 -6.55
N ALA A 353 -2.35 19.95 -5.27
CA ALA A 353 -1.32 19.65 -4.28
C ALA A 353 -0.64 18.31 -4.60
N HIS A 354 0.65 18.21 -4.30
CA HIS A 354 1.41 16.96 -4.43
C HIS A 354 1.69 16.35 -3.06
N VAL A 355 1.77 17.17 -2.01
CA VAL A 355 1.92 16.77 -0.61
C VAL A 355 0.94 17.58 0.22
N LEU A 356 0.42 17.02 1.32
CA LEU A 356 -0.44 17.77 2.25
C LEU A 356 0.25 17.97 3.59
N ASP A 357 0.37 19.22 4.03
CA ASP A 357 0.78 19.58 5.39
C ASP A 357 -0.35 19.26 6.36
N VAL A 358 -0.05 18.48 7.40
CA VAL A 358 -1.01 18.05 8.42
C VAL A 358 -0.52 18.49 9.79
N ASN A 359 -1.13 19.54 10.31
CA ASN A 359 -0.91 20.07 11.65
C ASN A 359 -2.23 20.02 12.43
N VAL A 360 -2.22 19.35 13.58
CA VAL A 360 -3.38 19.31 14.50
C VAL A 360 -3.15 20.07 15.80
N GLY A 361 -2.05 20.82 15.89
CA GLY A 361 -1.61 21.52 17.09
C GLY A 361 -2.64 22.54 17.56
N LEU A 362 -3.29 22.26 18.69
CA LEU A 362 -4.26 23.15 19.31
C LEU A 362 -4.17 23.06 20.84
N PRO A 363 -4.15 24.18 21.57
CA PRO A 363 -4.20 24.13 23.03
C PRO A 363 -5.49 23.46 23.52
N GLY A 364 -5.35 22.51 24.45
CA GLY A 364 -6.48 21.85 25.12
C GLY A 364 -6.98 20.56 24.45
N ILE A 365 -6.31 20.08 23.39
CA ILE A 365 -6.59 18.74 22.83
C ILE A 365 -5.43 17.79 23.09
N ASP A 366 -5.70 16.49 23.01
CA ASP A 366 -4.67 15.46 22.98
C ASP A 366 -4.10 15.36 21.56
N GLU A 367 -3.00 16.08 21.30
CA GLU A 367 -2.38 16.17 19.97
C GLU A 367 -1.93 14.79 19.46
N VAL A 368 -1.45 13.91 20.32
CA VAL A 368 -0.95 12.57 19.95
C VAL A 368 -2.08 11.71 19.41
N ASN A 369 -3.17 11.58 20.19
CA ASN A 369 -4.32 10.78 19.77
C ASN A 369 -5.06 11.41 18.60
N THR A 370 -5.14 12.74 18.55
CA THR A 370 -5.77 13.47 17.44
C THR A 370 -4.99 13.25 16.14
N MET A 371 -3.66 13.40 16.17
CA MET A 371 -2.81 13.17 15.00
C MET A 371 -2.94 11.73 14.47
N LYS A 372 -2.93 10.74 15.37
CA LYS A 372 -3.13 9.32 15.02
C LYS A 372 -4.48 9.09 14.32
N LYS A 373 -5.57 9.67 14.84
CA LYS A 373 -6.91 9.60 14.21
C LYS A 373 -6.92 10.26 12.84
N VAL A 374 -6.42 11.49 12.74
CA VAL A 374 -6.42 12.28 11.50
C VAL A 374 -5.60 11.63 10.40
N ILE A 375 -4.40 11.12 10.70
CA ILE A 375 -3.57 10.41 9.71
C ILE A 375 -4.29 9.18 9.16
N LYS A 376 -4.88 8.37 10.05
CA LYS A 376 -5.65 7.19 9.64
C LYS A 376 -6.80 7.55 8.72
N LEU A 377 -7.58 8.59 9.05
CA LEU A 377 -8.70 9.07 8.22
C LEU A 377 -8.23 9.62 6.87
N LEU A 378 -7.14 10.40 6.85
CA LEU A 378 -6.63 10.99 5.62
C LEU A 378 -6.13 9.92 4.65
N GLN A 379 -5.40 8.90 5.12
CA GLN A 379 -4.86 7.85 4.24
C GLN A 379 -5.94 6.91 3.67
N GLU A 380 -7.17 6.91 4.21
CA GLU A 380 -8.30 6.16 3.62
C GLU A 380 -8.75 6.83 2.31
N VAL A 381 -8.78 8.16 2.31
CA VAL A 381 -9.40 8.96 1.25
C VAL A 381 -8.37 9.51 0.27
N ILE A 382 -7.20 9.90 0.77
CA ILE A 382 -6.19 10.66 0.02
C ILE A 382 -5.02 9.76 -0.37
N SER A 383 -4.65 9.80 -1.65
CA SER A 383 -3.46 9.13 -2.18
C SER A 383 -2.19 9.98 -2.11
N LEU A 384 -2.30 11.28 -1.81
CA LEU A 384 -1.15 12.16 -1.67
C LEU A 384 -0.29 11.82 -0.43
N PRO A 385 1.05 11.91 -0.54
CA PRO A 385 1.93 11.88 0.62
C PRO A 385 1.59 12.97 1.65
N LEU A 386 1.83 12.67 2.92
CA LEU A 386 1.57 13.60 4.03
C LEU A 386 2.87 14.17 4.60
N GLN A 387 2.85 15.47 4.87
CA GLN A 387 3.82 16.15 5.72
C GLN A 387 3.27 16.21 7.14
N ILE A 388 3.90 15.47 8.04
CA ILE A 388 3.56 15.42 9.47
C ILE A 388 4.17 16.66 10.12
N ASP A 389 3.33 17.62 10.51
CA ASP A 389 3.75 18.87 11.14
C ASP A 389 3.38 18.93 12.62
N SER A 390 4.40 18.86 13.47
CA SER A 390 4.28 19.07 14.91
C SER A 390 5.61 19.54 15.52
N SER A 391 5.53 20.23 16.65
CA SER A 391 6.70 20.58 17.47
C SER A 391 7.02 19.53 18.54
N ASN A 392 6.14 18.54 18.74
CA ASN A 392 6.29 17.50 19.75
C ASN A 392 6.87 16.22 19.12
N PRO A 393 8.07 15.75 19.54
CA PRO A 393 8.66 14.50 19.05
C PRO A 393 7.76 13.27 19.22
N GLU A 394 6.97 13.20 20.30
CA GLU A 394 6.06 12.07 20.55
C GLU A 394 4.93 12.02 19.52
N VAL A 395 4.38 13.18 19.15
CA VAL A 395 3.36 13.28 18.09
C VAL A 395 3.94 12.81 16.75
N ILE A 396 5.16 13.25 16.42
CA ILE A 396 5.85 12.83 15.18
C ILE A 396 6.11 11.32 15.19
N GLU A 397 6.59 10.75 16.29
CA GLU A 397 6.84 9.31 16.39
C GLU A 397 5.55 8.50 16.18
N GLN A 398 4.47 8.84 16.88
CA GLN A 398 3.21 8.12 16.75
C GLN A 398 2.62 8.29 15.35
N ALA A 399 2.68 9.48 14.78
CA ALA A 399 2.29 9.74 13.40
C ALA A 399 3.08 8.88 12.41
N CYS A 400 4.42 8.85 12.52
CA CYS A 400 5.28 8.05 11.64
C CYS A 400 5.04 6.55 11.78
N ARG A 401 4.68 6.05 12.98
CA ARG A 401 4.35 4.64 13.21
C ARG A 401 3.12 4.21 12.41
N TYR A 402 2.04 5.00 12.46
CA TYR A 402 0.76 4.66 11.84
C TYR A 402 0.61 5.16 10.39
N TYR A 403 1.51 6.01 9.92
CA TYR A 403 1.44 6.49 8.54
C TYR A 403 1.74 5.37 7.54
N ASN A 404 0.82 5.11 6.60
CA ASN A 404 1.06 4.18 5.49
C ASN A 404 1.86 4.86 4.37
N GLY A 405 3.18 4.89 4.48
CA GLY A 405 4.06 5.52 3.50
C GLY A 405 5.39 5.98 4.09
N LYS A 406 6.13 6.78 3.29
CA LYS A 406 7.36 7.47 3.69
C LYS A 406 7.04 8.96 3.91
N PRO A 407 6.90 9.42 5.15
CA PRO A 407 6.42 10.76 5.45
C PRO A 407 7.46 11.84 5.15
N LEU A 408 6.97 13.05 4.92
CA LEU A 408 7.73 14.27 5.10
C LEU A 408 7.56 14.73 6.55
N ILE A 409 8.65 14.97 7.28
CA ILE A 409 8.62 15.30 8.71
C ILE A 409 8.96 16.78 8.87
N ASN A 410 7.99 17.54 9.37
CA ASN A 410 8.12 18.95 9.70
C ASN A 410 8.04 19.11 11.24
N SER A 411 9.13 19.39 11.94
CA SER A 411 10.50 19.60 11.46
C SER A 411 11.55 19.33 12.54
N VAL A 412 12.81 19.41 12.14
CA VAL A 412 13.97 19.56 13.01
C VAL A 412 14.53 20.98 12.87
N ASN A 413 15.31 21.46 13.83
CA ASN A 413 16.03 22.72 13.72
C ASN A 413 17.49 22.57 14.17
N GLY A 414 18.28 23.65 14.13
CA GLY A 414 19.71 23.65 14.43
C GLY A 414 20.08 23.41 15.89
N LYS A 415 19.12 23.29 16.82
CA LYS A 415 19.37 22.96 18.23
C LYS A 415 19.70 21.48 18.37
N MET A 416 20.73 21.15 19.15
CA MET A 416 21.14 19.75 19.36
C MET A 416 20.03 18.90 19.97
N GLU A 417 19.30 19.42 20.96
CA GLU A 417 18.19 18.73 21.62
C GLU A 417 17.10 18.29 20.62
N THR A 418 16.70 19.17 19.69
CA THR A 418 15.70 18.82 18.68
C THR A 418 16.24 17.79 17.68
N MET A 419 17.50 17.91 17.25
CA MET A 419 18.14 16.93 16.36
C MET A 419 18.25 15.54 17.00
N GLU A 420 18.64 15.47 18.27
CA GLU A 420 18.77 14.22 19.03
C GLU A 420 17.42 13.55 19.31
N ALA A 421 16.33 14.34 19.39
CA ALA A 421 14.97 13.80 19.53
C ALA A 421 14.38 13.31 18.20
N ILE A 422 14.57 14.05 17.10
CA ILE A 422 13.88 13.79 15.83
C ILE A 422 14.63 12.82 14.91
N PHE A 423 15.97 12.90 14.81
CA PHE A 423 16.72 12.03 13.89
C PHE A 423 16.58 10.53 14.17
N PRO A 424 16.49 10.05 15.43
CA PRO A 424 16.18 8.64 15.69
C PRO A 424 14.83 8.22 15.10
N ILE A 425 13.81 9.07 15.17
CA ILE A 425 12.48 8.82 14.61
C ILE A 425 12.57 8.71 13.07
N VAL A 426 13.23 9.68 12.43
CA VAL A 426 13.48 9.69 10.98
C VAL A 426 14.20 8.42 10.54
N LYS A 427 15.23 7.99 11.28
CA LYS A 427 16.00 6.79 10.98
C LYS A 427 15.17 5.52 11.17
N LYS A 428 14.32 5.46 12.21
CA LYS A 428 13.52 4.29 12.56
C LYS A 428 12.39 4.02 11.56
N TYR A 429 11.60 5.03 11.23
CA TYR A 429 10.39 4.88 10.41
C TYR A 429 10.63 5.19 8.93
N GLY A 430 11.77 5.78 8.59
CA GLY A 430 12.10 6.21 7.24
C GLY A 430 11.29 7.42 6.83
N GLY A 431 11.88 8.60 6.83
CA GLY A 431 11.21 9.84 6.40
C GLY A 431 12.18 10.82 5.76
N VAL A 432 11.62 11.79 5.06
CA VAL A 432 12.37 12.98 4.62
C VAL A 432 12.17 14.05 5.69
N VAL A 433 13.23 14.61 6.25
CA VAL A 433 13.13 15.59 7.34
C VAL A 433 13.35 17.01 6.83
N ILE A 434 12.49 17.93 7.25
CA ILE A 434 12.66 19.37 7.04
C ILE A 434 13.52 19.95 8.17
N GLY A 435 14.67 20.52 7.81
CA GLY A 435 15.57 21.23 8.71
C GLY A 435 15.37 22.75 8.63
N LEU A 436 14.84 23.35 9.69
CA LEU A 436 14.68 24.79 9.80
C LEU A 436 16.02 25.46 10.14
N THR A 437 16.41 26.50 9.40
CA THR A 437 17.65 27.26 9.66
C THR A 437 17.50 28.25 10.82
N LEU A 438 17.17 27.73 12.00
CA LEU A 438 17.15 28.45 13.28
C LEU A 438 17.85 27.62 14.35
N ASP A 439 18.41 28.27 15.36
CA ASP A 439 19.14 27.61 16.45
C ASP A 439 18.78 28.19 17.83
N GLU A 440 19.67 28.05 18.81
CA GLU A 440 19.52 28.60 20.17
C GLU A 440 19.35 30.13 20.18
N ASN A 441 19.89 30.83 19.18
CA ASN A 441 19.80 32.28 19.03
C ASN A 441 18.60 32.73 18.18
N GLY A 442 17.74 31.80 17.77
CA GLY A 442 16.59 32.08 16.91
C GLY A 442 16.92 32.06 15.43
N ILE A 443 16.23 32.89 14.64
CA ILE A 443 16.37 32.94 13.18
C ILE A 443 17.44 33.96 12.81
N PRO A 444 18.55 33.57 12.14
CA PRO A 444 19.55 34.52 11.71
C PRO A 444 19.01 35.47 10.63
N SER A 445 19.46 36.73 10.65
CA SER A 445 19.05 37.72 9.65
C SER A 445 19.79 37.57 8.31
N LYS A 446 21.02 37.05 8.31
CA LYS A 446 21.86 36.92 7.11
C LYS A 446 21.77 35.53 6.49
N ALA A 447 21.82 35.48 5.15
CA ALA A 447 21.80 34.23 4.39
C ALA A 447 22.96 33.28 4.75
N LYS A 448 24.16 33.82 4.96
CA LYS A 448 25.36 33.04 5.30
C LYS A 448 25.20 32.28 6.60
N ASP A 449 24.60 32.90 7.62
CA ASP A 449 24.45 32.29 8.93
C ASP A 449 23.41 31.16 8.88
N ARG A 450 22.33 31.34 8.09
CA ARG A 450 21.35 30.27 7.80
C ARG A 450 21.98 29.09 7.08
N PHE A 451 22.89 29.35 6.13
CA PHE A 451 23.63 28.31 5.41
C PHE A 451 24.53 27.48 6.35
N GLU A 452 25.20 28.11 7.32
CA GLU A 452 26.00 27.36 8.31
C GLU A 452 25.12 26.48 9.21
N ILE A 453 23.93 26.94 9.60
CA ILE A 453 22.95 26.10 10.33
C ILE A 453 22.50 24.92 9.46
N ALA A 454 22.16 25.15 8.19
CA ALA A 454 21.79 24.07 7.26
C ALA A 454 22.90 23.01 7.16
N LYS A 455 24.16 23.43 7.06
CA LYS A 455 25.32 22.55 7.05
C LYS A 455 25.45 21.75 8.36
N LYS A 456 25.27 22.41 9.52
CA LYS A 456 25.25 21.76 10.84
C LYS A 456 24.19 20.66 10.92
N ILE A 457 22.98 20.92 10.42
CA ILE A 457 21.87 19.94 10.38
C ILE A 457 22.25 18.75 9.51
N ILE A 458 22.74 18.97 8.28
CA ILE A 458 23.14 17.91 7.34
C ILE A 458 24.27 17.05 7.91
N ASP A 459 25.31 17.68 8.47
CA ASP A 459 26.46 16.98 9.05
C ASP A 459 26.06 16.16 10.29
N THR A 460 25.08 16.63 11.06
CA THR A 460 24.55 15.92 12.22
C THR A 460 23.67 14.76 11.79
N ALA A 461 22.74 14.96 10.85
CA ALA A 461 21.89 13.91 10.28
C ALA A 461 22.72 12.73 9.73
N LYS A 462 23.85 13.03 9.07
CA LYS A 462 24.80 12.01 8.60
C LYS A 462 25.32 11.10 9.72
N LYS A 463 25.55 11.63 10.93
CA LYS A 463 26.01 10.83 12.10
C LYS A 463 24.93 9.85 12.58
N PHE A 464 23.65 10.15 12.34
CA PHE A 464 22.52 9.26 12.61
C PHE A 464 22.23 8.30 11.44
N GLY A 465 23.04 8.32 10.37
CA GLY A 465 22.83 7.48 9.20
C GLY A 465 21.67 7.94 8.30
N ILE A 466 21.36 9.23 8.32
CA ILE A 466 20.40 9.88 7.42
C ILE A 466 21.20 10.53 6.28
N SER A 467 20.88 10.13 5.05
CA SER A 467 21.53 10.60 3.83
C SER A 467 20.91 11.93 3.33
N LYS A 468 21.63 12.64 2.46
CA LYS A 468 21.24 14.00 2.02
C LYS A 468 19.91 14.04 1.28
N GLU A 469 19.61 13.00 0.51
CA GLU A 469 18.35 12.85 -0.21
C GLU A 469 17.14 12.70 0.71
N ASN A 470 17.36 12.46 2.02
CA ASN A 470 16.30 12.44 3.03
C ASN A 470 16.24 13.75 3.85
N ILE A 471 16.85 14.84 3.36
CA ILE A 471 16.88 16.15 4.04
C ILE A 471 16.41 17.24 3.07
N ILE A 472 15.47 18.06 3.53
CA ILE A 472 15.03 19.30 2.88
C ILE A 472 15.29 20.44 3.85
N ILE A 473 15.75 21.60 3.38
CA ILE A 473 16.08 22.73 4.26
C ILE A 473 15.10 23.88 4.08
N ASP A 474 14.53 24.35 5.19
CA ASP A 474 13.74 25.57 5.24
C ASP A 474 14.62 26.75 5.64
N CYS A 475 14.80 27.70 4.72
CA CYS A 475 15.56 28.92 4.97
C CYS A 475 14.78 30.00 5.73
N LEU A 476 13.53 29.70 6.11
CA LEU A 476 12.58 30.51 6.86
C LEU A 476 12.19 31.83 6.17
N VAL A 477 10.89 31.99 5.97
CA VAL A 477 10.31 33.24 5.44
C VAL A 477 9.89 34.13 6.61
N LEU A 478 10.43 35.35 6.65
CA LEU A 478 10.04 36.38 7.60
C LEU A 478 8.98 37.31 6.99
N THR A 479 8.18 37.95 7.83
CA THR A 479 7.09 38.83 7.39
C THR A 479 7.64 40.16 6.88
N VAL A 480 7.28 40.56 5.66
CA VAL A 480 7.74 41.83 5.05
C VAL A 480 7.38 43.04 5.92
N SER A 481 6.20 43.00 6.56
CA SER A 481 5.69 44.07 7.41
C SER A 481 6.57 44.39 8.62
N ALA A 482 7.31 43.40 9.14
CA ALA A 482 8.19 43.58 10.28
C ALA A 482 9.68 43.63 9.91
N GLN A 483 10.10 42.82 8.92
CA GLN A 483 11.51 42.54 8.63
C GLN A 483 11.81 42.61 7.13
N GLN A 484 11.38 43.69 6.47
CA GLN A 484 11.49 43.86 5.02
C GLN A 484 12.89 43.60 4.43
N LYS A 485 13.96 43.98 5.13
CA LYS A 485 15.35 43.79 4.66
C LYS A 485 15.76 42.32 4.59
N ASP A 486 15.16 41.47 5.42
CA ASP A 486 15.56 40.07 5.59
C ASP A 486 14.92 39.15 4.54
N VAL A 487 13.90 39.62 3.82
CA VAL A 487 13.19 38.85 2.78
C VAL A 487 14.13 38.48 1.63
N ILE A 488 15.00 39.40 1.22
CA ILE A 488 16.02 39.14 0.20
C ILE A 488 17.10 38.19 0.74
N GLU A 489 17.40 38.23 2.03
CA GLU A 489 18.32 37.27 2.65
C GLU A 489 17.75 35.85 2.63
N THR A 490 16.43 35.66 2.77
CA THR A 490 15.80 34.34 2.55
C THR A 490 16.06 33.82 1.12
N ILE A 491 15.87 34.66 0.09
CA ILE A 491 16.11 34.25 -1.31
C ILE A 491 17.59 33.89 -1.55
N LYS A 492 18.52 34.68 -1.01
CA LYS A 492 19.95 34.37 -1.07
C LYS A 492 20.28 33.07 -0.35
N ALA A 493 19.68 32.83 0.82
CA ALA A 493 19.89 31.61 1.59
C ALA A 493 19.41 30.37 0.82
N VAL A 494 18.23 30.42 0.19
CA VAL A 494 17.73 29.34 -0.66
C VAL A 494 18.75 28.98 -1.75
N LYS A 495 19.26 30.00 -2.46
CA LYS A 495 20.28 29.78 -3.49
C LYS A 495 21.54 29.14 -2.95
N MET A 496 22.07 29.64 -1.82
CA MET A 496 23.27 29.08 -1.19
C MET A 496 23.05 27.65 -0.71
N VAL A 497 21.93 27.37 -0.05
CA VAL A 497 21.61 26.04 0.48
C VAL A 497 21.44 25.02 -0.63
N LYS A 498 20.90 25.42 -1.79
CA LYS A 498 20.80 24.55 -2.97
C LYS A 498 22.16 24.00 -3.42
N GLU A 499 23.24 24.76 -3.24
CA GLU A 499 24.61 24.33 -3.54
C GLU A 499 25.13 23.22 -2.61
N LEU A 500 24.46 22.96 -1.48
CA LEU A 500 24.79 21.83 -0.58
C LEU A 500 24.32 20.47 -1.12
N GLY A 501 23.55 20.47 -2.22
CA GLY A 501 23.00 19.27 -2.86
C GLY A 501 21.76 18.72 -2.15
N VAL A 502 20.97 19.58 -1.52
CA VAL A 502 19.68 19.26 -0.88
C VAL A 502 18.56 20.08 -1.52
N HIS A 503 17.31 19.64 -1.36
CA HIS A 503 16.16 20.44 -1.76
C HIS A 503 15.83 21.51 -0.71
N THR A 504 15.08 22.52 -1.12
CA THR A 504 14.64 23.61 -0.23
C THR A 504 13.13 23.75 -0.18
N VAL A 505 12.63 24.17 0.97
CA VAL A 505 11.21 24.40 1.27
C VAL A 505 11.05 25.81 1.82
N LEU A 506 9.89 26.43 1.60
CA LEU A 506 9.53 27.69 2.23
C LEU A 506 8.02 27.76 2.49
N GLY A 507 7.64 28.24 3.68
CA GLY A 507 6.29 28.75 3.96
C GLY A 507 6.04 30.08 3.26
N VAL A 508 5.67 30.04 1.98
CA VAL A 508 5.53 31.23 1.10
C VAL A 508 4.50 32.21 1.65
N SER A 509 3.40 31.70 2.20
CA SER A 509 2.30 32.52 2.76
C SER A 509 2.73 33.43 3.92
N ASN A 510 3.88 33.16 4.54
CA ASN A 510 4.41 33.96 5.65
C ASN A 510 4.85 35.36 5.21
N VAL A 511 5.31 35.52 3.97
CA VAL A 511 5.91 36.78 3.49
C VAL A 511 4.96 37.98 3.61
N SER A 512 3.65 37.74 3.44
CA SER A 512 2.62 38.77 3.30
C SER A 512 1.80 39.04 4.55
N PHE A 513 2.09 38.40 5.70
CA PHE A 513 1.30 38.62 6.91
C PHE A 513 1.28 40.11 7.33
N GLY A 514 0.08 40.61 7.62
CA GLY A 514 -0.15 41.99 8.03
C GLY A 514 -0.23 43.02 6.90
N LEU A 515 -0.17 42.59 5.62
CA LEU A 515 -0.24 43.49 4.46
C LEU A 515 -1.50 43.26 3.61
N PRO A 516 -2.03 44.29 2.91
CA PRO A 516 -3.11 44.15 1.95
C PRO A 516 -2.64 43.42 0.68
N ASN A 517 -3.60 42.89 -0.09
CA ASN A 517 -3.35 42.18 -1.35
C ASN A 517 -2.25 41.11 -1.24
N ARG A 518 -2.38 40.24 -0.23
CA ARG A 518 -1.45 39.13 0.04
C ARG A 518 -1.18 38.23 -1.19
N PRO A 519 -2.16 37.88 -2.05
CA PRO A 519 -1.91 37.04 -3.22
C PRO A 519 -0.83 37.58 -4.14
N LEU A 520 -0.83 38.90 -4.43
CA LEU A 520 0.18 39.53 -5.28
C LEU A 520 1.60 39.41 -4.70
N LEU A 521 1.75 39.66 -3.41
CA LEU A 521 3.04 39.53 -2.72
C LEU A 521 3.51 38.08 -2.68
N ASN A 522 2.63 37.15 -2.34
CA ASN A 522 2.93 35.71 -2.31
C ASN A 522 3.40 35.21 -3.67
N LYS A 523 2.69 35.56 -4.75
CA LYS A 523 3.02 35.17 -6.14
C LYS A 523 4.37 35.73 -6.60
N THR A 524 4.61 37.01 -6.31
CA THR A 524 5.87 37.67 -6.68
C THR A 524 7.05 37.02 -5.95
N PHE A 525 6.91 36.82 -4.63
CA PHE A 525 7.93 36.16 -3.81
C PHE A 525 8.16 34.71 -4.25
N LEU A 526 7.09 33.95 -4.51
CA LEU A 526 7.16 32.57 -5.01
C LEU A 526 7.98 32.47 -6.29
N THR A 527 7.73 33.35 -7.26
CA THR A 527 8.47 33.37 -8.54
C THR A 527 9.95 33.67 -8.32
N MET A 528 10.27 34.61 -7.42
CA MET A 528 11.65 34.90 -7.02
C MET A 528 12.32 33.71 -6.31
N ALA A 529 11.59 33.00 -5.45
CA ALA A 529 12.11 31.86 -4.72
C ALA A 529 12.38 30.65 -5.63
N MET A 530 11.44 30.30 -6.52
CA MET A 530 11.60 29.19 -7.47
C MET A 530 12.81 29.39 -8.39
N THR A 531 13.00 30.60 -8.92
CA THR A 531 14.17 30.93 -9.75
C THR A 531 15.51 30.84 -9.00
N ASN A 532 15.49 30.87 -7.66
CA ASN A 532 16.68 30.75 -6.81
C ASN A 532 16.84 29.35 -6.20
N GLY A 533 15.98 28.38 -6.53
CA GLY A 533 16.14 26.99 -6.12
C GLY A 533 15.13 26.46 -5.11
N LEU A 534 14.01 27.15 -4.89
CA LEU A 534 12.87 26.62 -4.14
C LEU A 534 12.26 25.40 -4.84
N ASP A 535 12.15 24.27 -4.13
CA ASP A 535 11.59 23.02 -4.67
C ASP A 535 10.19 22.71 -4.11
N LEU A 536 9.95 23.08 -2.85
CA LEU A 536 8.74 22.76 -2.09
C LEU A 536 8.10 24.03 -1.51
N PRO A 537 7.30 24.78 -2.26
CA PRO A 537 6.46 25.81 -1.68
C PRO A 537 5.34 25.19 -0.81
N ILE A 538 5.30 25.55 0.47
CA ILE A 538 4.11 25.36 1.31
C ILE A 538 3.18 26.55 1.06
N ILE A 539 2.07 26.29 0.37
CA ILE A 539 1.13 27.30 -0.12
C ILE A 539 -0.32 26.82 0.00
N ASN A 540 -1.26 27.74 -0.19
CA ASN A 540 -2.65 27.41 -0.47
C ASN A 540 -2.83 27.02 -1.95
N PRO A 541 -3.09 25.74 -2.29
CA PRO A 541 -3.26 25.31 -3.68
C PRO A 541 -4.59 25.79 -4.29
N LEU A 542 -5.56 26.22 -3.48
CA LEU A 542 -6.81 26.84 -3.96
C LEU A 542 -6.59 28.26 -4.51
N ASP A 543 -5.42 28.86 -4.28
CA ASP A 543 -5.05 30.12 -4.90
C ASP A 543 -4.58 29.87 -6.34
N GLN A 544 -5.50 30.11 -7.28
CA GLN A 544 -5.26 29.87 -8.71
C GLN A 544 -4.09 30.70 -9.26
N GLU A 545 -3.78 31.86 -8.69
CA GLU A 545 -2.67 32.68 -9.17
C GLU A 545 -1.31 32.09 -8.79
N LEU A 546 -1.21 31.46 -7.62
CA LEU A 546 -0.01 30.74 -7.20
C LEU A 546 0.18 29.50 -8.07
N MET A 547 -0.88 28.71 -8.27
CA MET A 547 -0.81 27.51 -9.10
C MET A 547 -0.46 27.84 -10.56
N ALA A 548 -1.06 28.89 -11.14
CA ALA A 548 -0.73 29.33 -12.49
C ALA A 548 0.73 29.81 -12.61
N ALA A 549 1.29 30.46 -11.58
CA ALA A 549 2.70 30.84 -11.57
C ALA A 549 3.63 29.61 -11.55
N ILE A 550 3.25 28.55 -10.83
CA ILE A 550 4.00 27.29 -10.79
C ILE A 550 3.92 26.56 -12.13
N ASP A 551 2.73 26.44 -12.73
CA ASP A 551 2.56 25.82 -14.04
C ASP A 551 3.40 26.56 -15.11
N ALA A 552 3.36 27.90 -15.12
CA ALA A 552 4.18 28.72 -16.01
C ALA A 552 5.69 28.52 -15.76
N PHE A 553 6.10 28.45 -14.49
CA PHE A 553 7.49 28.18 -14.13
C PHE A 553 7.95 26.82 -14.65
N ASN A 554 7.14 25.77 -14.50
CA ASN A 554 7.46 24.43 -14.98
C ASN A 554 7.67 24.39 -16.51
N VAL A 555 6.90 25.16 -17.29
CA VAL A 555 7.14 25.31 -18.74
C VAL A 555 8.47 26.04 -19.00
N LEU A 556 8.68 27.19 -18.36
CA LEU A 556 9.87 28.02 -18.59
C LEU A 556 11.18 27.34 -18.17
N PHE A 557 11.14 26.47 -17.16
CA PHE A 557 12.27 25.66 -16.71
C PHE A 557 12.38 24.31 -17.42
N ASN A 558 11.56 24.06 -18.45
CA ASN A 558 11.57 22.82 -19.24
C ASN A 558 11.28 21.55 -18.42
N TYR A 559 10.53 21.69 -17.33
CA TYR A 559 9.96 20.58 -16.56
C TYR A 559 8.68 20.04 -17.22
N ASP A 560 7.82 20.94 -17.73
CA ASP A 560 6.65 20.58 -18.54
C ASP A 560 7.00 20.63 -20.04
N ARG A 561 7.57 19.55 -20.55
CA ARG A 561 7.96 19.45 -21.97
C ARG A 561 6.72 19.56 -22.86
N ASP A 562 6.87 20.31 -23.95
CA ASP A 562 5.80 20.65 -24.89
C ASP A 562 4.61 21.40 -24.26
N ALA A 563 4.77 21.91 -23.02
CA ALA A 563 3.75 22.61 -22.25
C ALA A 563 2.42 21.84 -22.10
N THR A 564 2.47 20.51 -22.08
CA THR A 564 1.27 19.65 -22.13
C THR A 564 0.37 19.90 -20.93
N ASN A 565 0.93 19.90 -19.72
CA ASN A 565 0.16 20.11 -18.49
C ASN A 565 -0.36 21.55 -18.41
N TYR A 566 0.49 22.51 -18.79
CA TYR A 566 0.13 23.92 -18.83
C TYR A 566 -1.05 24.17 -19.77
N ILE A 567 -0.99 23.67 -21.01
CA ILE A 567 -2.07 23.82 -22.00
C ILE A 567 -3.36 23.22 -21.43
N GLN A 568 -3.33 21.99 -20.91
CA GLN A 568 -4.50 21.32 -20.35
C GLN A 568 -5.17 22.10 -19.21
N LYS A 569 -4.38 22.63 -18.28
CA LYS A 569 -4.91 23.38 -17.12
C LYS A 569 -5.41 24.76 -17.51
N GLN A 570 -4.66 25.48 -18.34
CA GLN A 570 -4.96 26.87 -18.69
C GLN A 570 -6.05 26.99 -19.76
N SER A 571 -6.19 26.03 -20.68
CA SER A 571 -7.30 26.02 -21.64
C SER A 571 -8.65 25.83 -20.97
N ASN A 572 -8.70 25.05 -19.88
CA ASN A 572 -9.92 24.79 -19.12
C ASN A 572 -10.30 25.95 -18.19
N GLN A 573 -9.35 26.80 -17.77
CA GLN A 573 -9.65 27.98 -16.94
C GLN A 573 -10.61 28.96 -17.64
N ALA A 574 -10.55 29.08 -18.97
CA ALA A 574 -11.44 29.96 -19.73
C ALA A 574 -12.93 29.54 -19.69
N ILE A 575 -13.24 28.29 -19.32
CA ILE A 575 -14.60 27.74 -19.31
C ILE A 575 -15.20 27.68 -17.88
N THR A 576 -14.37 27.77 -16.83
CA THR A 576 -14.75 27.41 -15.45
C THR A 576 -14.98 28.60 -14.50
N ASN A 577 -15.33 29.78 -15.03
CA ASN A 577 -15.70 30.95 -14.22
C ASN A 577 -17.15 30.93 -13.70
N GLN A 578 -17.77 29.75 -13.59
CA GLN A 578 -19.04 29.58 -12.87
C GLN A 578 -18.80 28.86 -11.55
N SER A 579 -19.18 29.57 -10.48
CA SER A 579 -19.18 29.18 -9.08
C SER A 579 -19.49 27.70 -8.83
N LYS A 580 -18.47 26.89 -8.52
CA LYS A 580 -18.68 25.66 -7.75
C LYS A 580 -19.01 26.09 -6.31
N SER A 581 -20.20 25.73 -5.84
CA SER A 581 -20.58 25.88 -4.43
C SER A 581 -19.56 25.18 -3.53
N SER A 582 -19.28 25.76 -2.37
CA SER A 582 -18.27 25.29 -1.41
C SER A 582 -18.61 23.96 -0.72
N ASP A 583 -19.82 23.46 -0.91
CA ASP A 583 -20.37 22.28 -0.25
C ASP A 583 -20.44 21.11 -1.24
N PHE A 584 -19.96 19.94 -0.80
CA PHE A 584 -20.02 18.72 -1.58
C PHE A 584 -21.48 18.27 -1.76
N SER A 585 -21.84 17.88 -2.98
CA SER A 585 -23.15 17.27 -3.25
C SER A 585 -23.19 15.84 -2.70
N LEU A 586 -24.40 15.25 -2.59
CA LEU A 586 -24.52 13.84 -2.21
C LEU A 586 -23.73 12.92 -3.18
N ASN A 587 -23.61 13.30 -4.46
CA ASN A 587 -22.78 12.57 -5.40
C ASN A 587 -21.30 12.61 -5.00
N ASP A 588 -20.78 13.81 -4.71
CA ASP A 588 -19.38 14.00 -4.33
C ASP A 588 -19.05 13.28 -3.00
N ILE A 589 -19.97 13.35 -2.02
CA ILE A 589 -19.88 12.64 -0.73
C ILE A 589 -19.72 11.14 -0.94
N ILE A 590 -20.45 10.56 -1.91
CA ILE A 590 -20.37 9.13 -2.24
C ILE A 590 -19.07 8.80 -2.96
N ILE A 591 -18.70 9.59 -3.97
CA ILE A 591 -17.46 9.41 -4.74
C ILE A 591 -16.23 9.46 -3.81
N HIS A 592 -16.23 10.37 -2.84
CA HIS A 592 -15.14 10.56 -1.89
C HIS A 592 -15.26 9.72 -0.62
N GLY A 593 -16.32 8.91 -0.46
CA GLY A 593 -16.46 8.01 0.68
C GLY A 593 -16.65 8.69 2.04
N LEU A 594 -17.30 9.87 2.09
CA LEU A 594 -17.50 10.65 3.32
C LEU A 594 -18.65 10.08 4.18
N LYS A 595 -18.32 9.09 5.03
CA LYS A 595 -19.28 8.31 5.84
C LYS A 595 -20.08 9.13 6.85
N GLU A 596 -19.46 10.09 7.52
CA GLU A 596 -20.11 10.88 8.56
C GLU A 596 -21.09 11.93 7.97
N GLU A 597 -20.80 12.46 6.77
CA GLU A 597 -21.68 13.42 6.08
C GLU A 597 -22.88 12.77 5.37
N VAL A 598 -22.73 11.54 4.88
CA VAL A 598 -23.69 10.93 3.94
C VAL A 598 -25.10 10.81 4.49
N VAL A 599 -25.26 10.56 5.79
CA VAL A 599 -26.57 10.42 6.43
C VAL A 599 -27.35 11.73 6.36
N ASN A 600 -26.70 12.84 6.71
CA ASN A 600 -27.32 14.17 6.73
C ASN A 600 -27.58 14.68 5.31
N ALA A 601 -26.63 14.46 4.39
CA ALA A 601 -26.80 14.83 2.98
C ALA A 601 -27.94 14.05 2.32
N THR A 602 -28.07 12.76 2.62
CA THR A 602 -29.16 11.91 2.11
C THR A 602 -30.53 12.39 2.61
N LYS A 603 -30.65 12.71 3.91
CA LYS A 603 -31.89 13.28 4.49
C LYS A 603 -32.30 14.59 3.82
N LYS A 604 -31.36 15.52 3.61
CA LYS A 604 -31.61 16.78 2.88
C LYS A 604 -32.06 16.54 1.45
N GLN A 605 -31.54 15.51 0.80
CA GLN A 605 -31.91 15.20 -0.59
C GLN A 605 -33.29 14.54 -0.70
N LEU A 606 -33.69 13.76 0.31
CA LEU A 606 -35.03 13.17 0.44
C LEU A 606 -36.13 14.22 0.59
N GLU A 607 -35.81 15.44 1.05
CA GLU A 607 -36.75 16.57 1.06
C GLU A 607 -37.10 17.07 -0.35
N LYS A 608 -36.24 16.81 -1.34
CA LYS A 608 -36.35 17.37 -2.71
C LYS A 608 -36.78 16.36 -3.76
N GLN A 609 -36.50 15.06 -3.55
CA GLN A 609 -36.76 14.01 -4.52
C GLN A 609 -37.01 12.66 -3.83
N SER A 610 -37.71 11.76 -4.53
CA SER A 610 -38.04 10.44 -3.97
C SER A 610 -36.80 9.57 -3.77
N GLY A 611 -36.87 8.64 -2.80
CA GLY A 611 -35.78 7.69 -2.53
C GLY A 611 -35.33 6.91 -3.78
N LEU A 612 -36.27 6.50 -4.64
CA LEU A 612 -35.96 5.81 -5.90
C LEU A 612 -35.22 6.70 -6.91
N GLN A 613 -35.52 8.01 -6.94
CA GLN A 613 -34.79 8.95 -7.80
C GLN A 613 -33.36 9.15 -7.29
N ILE A 614 -33.17 9.29 -5.97
CA ILE A 614 -31.83 9.40 -5.37
C ILE A 614 -30.99 8.18 -5.70
N ILE A 615 -31.56 6.98 -5.56
CA ILE A 615 -30.88 5.72 -5.90
C ILE A 615 -30.45 5.71 -7.38
N ASN A 616 -31.39 5.94 -8.29
CA ASN A 616 -31.15 5.77 -9.74
C ASN A 616 -30.34 6.91 -10.37
N GLN A 617 -30.46 8.13 -9.86
CA GLN A 617 -29.85 9.32 -10.46
C GLN A 617 -28.59 9.80 -9.74
N ILE A 618 -28.37 9.39 -8.49
CA ILE A 618 -27.21 9.81 -7.69
C ILE A 618 -26.36 8.61 -7.28
N LEU A 619 -26.90 7.67 -6.49
CA LEU A 619 -26.09 6.60 -5.90
C LEU A 619 -25.51 5.64 -6.95
N ILE A 620 -26.35 5.11 -7.84
CA ILE A 620 -25.89 4.19 -8.90
C ILE A 620 -24.88 4.87 -9.85
N PRO A 621 -25.15 6.09 -10.38
CA PRO A 621 -24.16 6.80 -11.20
C PRO A 621 -22.84 7.10 -10.47
N ALA A 622 -22.88 7.47 -9.18
CA ALA A 622 -21.69 7.71 -8.38
C ALA A 622 -20.84 6.44 -8.24
N LEU A 623 -21.47 5.32 -7.88
CA LEU A 623 -20.79 4.02 -7.78
C LEU A 623 -20.23 3.55 -9.12
N ASN A 624 -20.94 3.78 -10.23
CA ASN A 624 -20.42 3.46 -11.57
C ASN A 624 -19.18 4.30 -11.91
N MET A 625 -19.14 5.57 -11.48
CA MET A 625 -17.98 6.44 -11.68
C MET A 625 -16.79 5.97 -10.85
N VAL A 626 -17.00 5.64 -9.58
CA VAL A 626 -15.98 5.04 -8.69
C VAL A 626 -15.45 3.74 -9.29
N GLY A 627 -16.33 2.86 -9.77
CA GLY A 627 -15.94 1.62 -10.44
C GLY A 627 -15.07 1.85 -11.67
N LYS A 628 -15.44 2.79 -12.55
CA LYS A 628 -14.62 3.18 -13.71
C LYS A 628 -13.28 3.78 -13.30
N GLN A 629 -13.24 4.56 -12.22
CA GLN A 629 -12.00 5.12 -11.71
C GLN A 629 -11.08 4.01 -11.18
N TYR A 630 -11.63 2.97 -10.55
CA TYR A 630 -10.87 1.80 -10.10
C TYR A 630 -10.30 1.02 -11.29
N GLU A 631 -11.10 0.72 -12.31
CA GLU A 631 -10.65 0.04 -13.54
C GLU A 631 -9.54 0.79 -14.28
N ASN A 632 -9.59 2.13 -14.26
CA ASN A 632 -8.59 2.98 -14.90
C ASN A 632 -7.40 3.33 -13.99
N ASN A 633 -7.26 2.68 -12.82
CA ASN A 633 -6.21 2.92 -11.83
C ASN A 633 -6.11 4.37 -11.34
N VAL A 634 -7.25 5.09 -11.31
CA VAL A 634 -7.36 6.46 -10.79
C VAL A 634 -7.58 6.44 -9.28
N ILE A 635 -8.41 5.51 -8.80
CA ILE A 635 -8.59 5.21 -7.38
C ILE A 635 -8.23 3.76 -7.11
N PHE A 636 -7.99 3.40 -5.85
CA PHE A 636 -7.58 2.05 -5.47
C PHE A 636 -8.64 1.38 -4.59
N LEU A 637 -8.38 0.11 -4.26
CA LEU A 637 -9.29 -0.72 -3.47
C LEU A 637 -9.83 -0.04 -2.19
N PRO A 638 -9.02 0.66 -1.36
CA PRO A 638 -9.55 1.35 -0.19
C PRO A 638 -10.65 2.36 -0.54
N GLN A 639 -10.43 3.22 -1.54
CA GLN A 639 -11.41 4.22 -1.96
C GLN A 639 -12.69 3.58 -2.52
N LEU A 640 -12.55 2.48 -3.29
CA LEU A 640 -13.69 1.73 -3.82
C LEU A 640 -14.58 1.16 -2.69
N ILE A 641 -13.97 0.49 -1.71
CA ILE A 641 -14.68 -0.07 -0.55
C ILE A 641 -15.36 1.06 0.24
N GLN A 642 -14.63 2.16 0.47
CA GLN A 642 -15.14 3.29 1.22
C GLN A 642 -16.37 3.94 0.56
N ALA A 643 -16.34 4.15 -0.76
CA ALA A 643 -17.47 4.67 -1.52
C ALA A 643 -18.68 3.71 -1.48
N ALA A 644 -18.45 2.40 -1.55
CA ALA A 644 -19.49 1.38 -1.43
C ALA A 644 -20.13 1.35 -0.03
N GLU A 645 -19.34 1.42 1.04
CA GLU A 645 -19.83 1.53 2.42
C GLU A 645 -20.63 2.83 2.64
N THR A 646 -20.13 3.95 2.11
CA THR A 646 -20.80 5.25 2.20
C THR A 646 -22.14 5.21 1.47
N SER A 647 -22.19 4.55 0.31
CA SER A 647 -23.44 4.27 -0.41
C SER A 647 -24.38 3.39 0.39
N LYS A 648 -23.90 2.32 1.03
CA LYS A 648 -24.72 1.46 1.90
C LYS A 648 -25.37 2.24 3.05
N MET A 649 -24.67 3.21 3.64
CA MET A 649 -25.23 4.11 4.65
C MET A 649 -26.34 5.00 4.05
N ALA A 650 -26.11 5.60 2.88
CA ALA A 650 -27.13 6.37 2.16
C ALA A 650 -28.39 5.52 1.85
N PHE A 651 -28.19 4.31 1.31
CA PHE A 651 -29.26 3.36 1.03
C PHE A 651 -30.07 3.00 2.28
N SER A 652 -29.41 2.82 3.42
CA SER A 652 -30.08 2.50 4.68
C SER A 652 -31.03 3.63 5.11
N VAL A 653 -30.59 4.88 5.01
CA VAL A 653 -31.43 6.07 5.28
C VAL A 653 -32.62 6.14 4.33
N ILE A 654 -32.40 5.88 3.03
CA ILE A 654 -33.48 5.90 2.05
C ILE A 654 -34.47 4.76 2.34
N LYS A 655 -33.98 3.59 2.76
CA LYS A 655 -34.82 2.42 3.06
C LYS A 655 -35.82 2.69 4.18
N GLU A 656 -35.44 3.47 5.19
CA GLU A 656 -36.34 3.89 6.28
C GLU A 656 -37.54 4.72 5.78
N THR A 657 -37.44 5.36 4.60
CA THR A 657 -38.55 6.13 4.01
C THR A 657 -39.54 5.30 3.20
N PHE A 658 -39.18 4.05 2.84
CA PHE A 658 -40.08 3.15 2.12
C PHE A 658 -40.98 2.40 3.11
N LYS A 659 -42.31 2.64 3.07
CA LYS A 659 -43.29 1.75 3.71
C LYS A 659 -43.25 0.38 3.03
N GLU A 660 -42.57 -0.61 3.62
CA GLU A 660 -42.58 -2.07 3.30
C GLU A 660 -42.85 -2.50 1.83
N THR A 661 -42.37 -1.74 0.85
CA THR A 661 -42.61 -2.00 -0.58
C THR A 661 -41.37 -1.66 -1.41
N SER A 662 -40.16 -1.99 -0.92
CA SER A 662 -38.97 -1.98 -1.77
C SER A 662 -38.65 -3.41 -2.24
N THR A 663 -38.63 -3.60 -3.56
CA THR A 663 -38.14 -4.79 -4.24
C THR A 663 -36.62 -4.84 -4.15
N THR A 664 -36.07 -5.51 -3.13
CA THR A 664 -34.64 -5.86 -3.08
C THR A 664 -34.28 -6.74 -4.29
N LYS A 665 -33.21 -6.40 -5.04
CA LYS A 665 -32.70 -7.26 -6.11
C LYS A 665 -32.07 -8.53 -5.49
N GLY A 666 -32.20 -9.69 -6.13
CA GLY A 666 -31.69 -10.96 -5.59
C GLY A 666 -32.75 -11.81 -4.87
N PRO A 667 -32.38 -12.75 -3.98
CA PRO A 667 -31.08 -12.89 -3.31
C PRO A 667 -29.97 -13.52 -4.18
N ILE A 668 -28.71 -13.20 -3.89
CA ILE A 668 -27.50 -13.82 -4.48
C ILE A 668 -26.76 -14.55 -3.35
N ILE A 669 -26.38 -15.80 -3.57
CA ILE A 669 -25.50 -16.52 -2.64
C ILE A 669 -24.05 -16.24 -3.01
N MET A 670 -23.21 -15.99 -2.01
CA MET A 670 -21.76 -15.86 -2.18
C MET A 670 -21.02 -16.77 -1.21
N ALA A 671 -20.02 -17.50 -1.70
CA ALA A 671 -19.19 -18.39 -0.89
C ALA A 671 -17.74 -18.43 -1.35
N THR A 672 -16.81 -18.52 -0.41
CA THR A 672 -15.43 -18.93 -0.70
C THR A 672 -15.41 -20.44 -0.56
N VAL A 673 -14.95 -21.13 -1.61
CA VAL A 673 -15.10 -22.58 -1.74
C VAL A 673 -14.30 -23.33 -0.67
N HIS A 674 -14.71 -24.58 -0.41
CA HIS A 674 -14.07 -25.43 0.59
C HIS A 674 -12.55 -25.54 0.41
N GLY A 675 -11.82 -25.46 1.52
CA GLY A 675 -10.36 -25.39 1.59
C GLY A 675 -9.79 -23.99 1.39
N ASP A 676 -10.61 -23.00 0.99
CA ASP A 676 -10.15 -21.62 0.79
C ASP A 676 -10.64 -20.67 1.87
N ILE A 677 -9.67 -20.21 2.66
CA ILE A 677 -9.88 -19.24 3.73
C ILE A 677 -9.66 -17.78 3.28
N HIS A 678 -9.33 -17.56 2.00
CA HIS A 678 -9.10 -16.23 1.45
C HIS A 678 -10.37 -15.66 0.85
N ASP A 679 -11.09 -14.88 1.66
CA ASP A 679 -12.42 -14.38 1.33
C ASP A 679 -12.43 -12.89 0.96
N ILE A 680 -11.25 -12.30 0.78
CA ILE A 680 -11.08 -10.87 0.48
C ILE A 680 -11.84 -10.49 -0.80
N GLY A 681 -11.58 -11.18 -1.91
CA GLY A 681 -12.25 -10.93 -3.19
C GLY A 681 -13.78 -11.04 -3.08
N LYS A 682 -14.28 -12.11 -2.46
CA LYS A 682 -15.71 -12.32 -2.19
C LYS A 682 -16.30 -11.19 -1.35
N ASN A 683 -15.61 -10.75 -0.29
CA ASN A 683 -16.09 -9.69 0.59
C ASN A 683 -16.16 -8.34 -0.13
N ILE A 684 -15.19 -8.04 -0.99
CA ILE A 684 -15.22 -6.85 -1.86
C ILE A 684 -16.44 -6.91 -2.77
N VAL A 685 -16.62 -8.01 -3.51
CA VAL A 685 -17.77 -8.20 -4.40
C VAL A 685 -19.10 -8.10 -3.64
N LYS A 686 -19.19 -8.69 -2.45
CA LYS A 686 -20.37 -8.57 -1.57
C LYS A 686 -20.67 -7.12 -1.22
N VAL A 687 -19.67 -6.38 -0.71
CA VAL A 687 -19.84 -4.98 -0.31
C VAL A 687 -20.28 -4.13 -1.51
N VAL A 688 -19.64 -4.34 -2.66
CA VAL A 688 -20.00 -3.68 -3.92
C VAL A 688 -21.44 -4.04 -4.33
N LEU A 689 -21.82 -5.31 -4.43
CA LEU A 689 -23.18 -5.71 -4.83
C LEU A 689 -24.26 -5.23 -3.85
N GLU A 690 -24.01 -5.29 -2.54
CA GLU A 690 -24.92 -4.73 -1.52
C GLU A 690 -25.14 -3.22 -1.75
N SER A 691 -24.09 -2.49 -2.13
CA SER A 691 -24.18 -1.06 -2.47
C SER A 691 -25.00 -0.78 -3.75
N TYR A 692 -25.18 -1.77 -4.64
CA TYR A 692 -26.07 -1.69 -5.81
C TYR A 692 -27.50 -2.19 -5.54
N GLY A 693 -27.83 -2.48 -4.27
CA GLY A 693 -29.17 -2.87 -3.84
C GLY A 693 -29.48 -4.37 -3.97
N TYR A 694 -28.46 -5.21 -4.17
CA TYR A 694 -28.61 -6.66 -4.16
C TYR A 694 -28.62 -7.21 -2.72
N LYS A 695 -29.54 -8.14 -2.44
CA LYS A 695 -29.53 -8.92 -1.19
C LYS A 695 -28.51 -10.04 -1.31
N ILE A 696 -27.42 -9.95 -0.55
CA ILE A 696 -26.38 -10.99 -0.52
C ILE A 696 -26.59 -11.93 0.66
N ILE A 697 -26.50 -13.23 0.39
CA ILE A 697 -26.47 -14.30 1.38
C ILE A 697 -25.04 -14.83 1.37
N ASP A 698 -24.27 -14.34 2.32
CA ASP A 698 -22.87 -14.67 2.45
C ASP A 698 -22.72 -15.92 3.32
N LEU A 699 -22.28 -17.02 2.72
CA LEU A 699 -22.01 -18.27 3.42
C LEU A 699 -20.62 -18.27 4.08
N GLY A 700 -19.83 -17.24 3.87
CA GLY A 700 -18.49 -17.10 4.43
C GLY A 700 -17.44 -17.78 3.58
N LYS A 701 -16.52 -18.45 4.26
CA LYS A 701 -15.32 -19.02 3.67
C LYS A 701 -15.09 -20.44 4.14
N ASP A 702 -14.26 -21.17 3.40
CA ASP A 702 -14.11 -22.61 3.58
C ASP A 702 -15.47 -23.32 3.60
N VAL A 703 -16.34 -22.99 2.64
CA VAL A 703 -17.73 -23.47 2.64
C VAL A 703 -17.82 -24.82 1.92
N PRO A 704 -18.27 -25.89 2.59
CA PRO A 704 -18.48 -27.19 1.95
C PRO A 704 -19.50 -27.12 0.80
N PRO A 705 -19.31 -27.88 -0.29
CA PRO A 705 -20.24 -27.90 -1.42
C PRO A 705 -21.70 -28.17 -1.02
N GLU A 706 -21.91 -29.08 -0.06
CA GLU A 706 -23.23 -29.48 0.43
C GLU A 706 -23.95 -28.30 1.10
N THR A 707 -23.21 -27.47 1.86
CA THR A 707 -23.77 -26.26 2.49
C THR A 707 -24.26 -25.25 1.45
N ILE A 708 -23.60 -25.16 0.30
CA ILE A 708 -24.00 -24.26 -0.79
C ILE A 708 -25.28 -24.78 -1.47
N VAL A 709 -25.38 -26.10 -1.68
CA VAL A 709 -26.59 -26.77 -2.19
C VAL A 709 -27.76 -26.60 -1.21
N GLU A 710 -27.56 -26.81 0.08
CA GLU A 710 -28.57 -26.57 1.12
C GLU A 710 -29.04 -25.12 1.12
N ALA A 711 -28.10 -24.17 1.00
CA ALA A 711 -28.41 -22.75 0.94
C ALA A 711 -29.21 -22.39 -0.32
N TYR A 712 -28.94 -23.02 -1.47
CA TYR A 712 -29.73 -22.87 -2.68
C TYR A 712 -31.21 -23.24 -2.43
N TYR A 713 -31.47 -24.43 -1.89
CA TYR A 713 -32.84 -24.87 -1.60
C TYR A 713 -33.53 -23.97 -0.58
N LYS A 714 -32.81 -23.55 0.46
CA LYS A 714 -33.31 -22.70 1.55
C LYS A 714 -33.66 -21.28 1.09
N HIS A 715 -32.86 -20.70 0.20
CA HIS A 715 -32.92 -19.28 -0.10
C HIS A 715 -33.39 -18.93 -1.52
N GLN A 716 -33.49 -19.92 -2.42
CA GLN A 716 -33.96 -19.76 -3.79
C GLN A 716 -33.28 -18.57 -4.50
N PRO A 717 -31.93 -18.56 -4.59
CA PRO A 717 -31.18 -17.42 -5.11
C PRO A 717 -31.38 -17.22 -6.61
N LYS A 718 -31.21 -15.98 -7.05
CA LYS A 718 -31.19 -15.59 -8.47
C LYS A 718 -29.84 -15.81 -9.15
N ALA A 719 -28.76 -15.90 -8.38
CA ALA A 719 -27.43 -16.27 -8.85
C ALA A 719 -26.58 -16.82 -7.68
N ILE A 720 -25.56 -17.61 -8.00
CA ILE A 720 -24.55 -18.08 -7.04
C ILE A 720 -23.17 -17.62 -7.50
N GLY A 721 -22.43 -16.96 -6.59
CA GLY A 721 -21.05 -16.54 -6.79
C GLY A 721 -20.08 -17.37 -5.97
N LEU A 722 -19.09 -17.97 -6.62
CA LEU A 722 -18.03 -18.75 -5.96
C LEU A 722 -16.67 -18.04 -6.12
N SER A 723 -15.91 -17.99 -5.03
CA SER A 723 -14.57 -17.36 -4.98
C SER A 723 -13.49 -18.36 -4.58
N ALA A 724 -12.32 -18.27 -5.20
CA ALA A 724 -11.09 -18.96 -4.79
C ALA A 724 -9.86 -18.08 -5.04
N LEU A 725 -8.94 -18.02 -4.08
CA LEU A 725 -7.65 -17.32 -4.21
C LEU A 725 -6.48 -18.30 -4.34
N MET A 726 -6.57 -19.48 -3.72
CA MET A 726 -5.53 -20.48 -3.85
C MET A 726 -5.81 -21.37 -5.04
N THR A 727 -4.78 -21.69 -5.81
CA THR A 727 -4.91 -22.64 -6.91
C THR A 727 -5.39 -24.02 -6.43
N THR A 728 -4.99 -24.37 -5.22
CA THR A 728 -5.25 -25.62 -4.53
C THR A 728 -6.74 -25.87 -4.22
N THR A 729 -7.54 -24.80 -4.16
CA THR A 729 -8.96 -24.82 -3.74
C THR A 729 -9.91 -24.75 -4.92
N VAL A 730 -9.39 -24.47 -6.11
CA VAL A 730 -10.15 -24.40 -7.36
C VAL A 730 -10.84 -25.73 -7.69
N VAL A 731 -10.25 -26.86 -7.31
CA VAL A 731 -10.85 -28.20 -7.45
C VAL A 731 -12.13 -28.32 -6.61
N SER A 732 -12.19 -27.68 -5.44
CA SER A 732 -13.40 -27.64 -4.62
C SER A 732 -14.50 -26.81 -5.29
N MET A 733 -14.12 -25.78 -6.05
CA MET A 733 -15.06 -24.99 -6.85
C MET A 733 -15.73 -25.84 -7.93
N GLU A 734 -14.95 -26.62 -8.67
CA GLU A 734 -15.48 -27.55 -9.68
C GLU A 734 -16.47 -28.55 -9.06
N LYS A 735 -16.11 -29.18 -7.94
CA LYS A 735 -17.01 -30.09 -7.21
C LYS A 735 -18.32 -29.42 -6.80
N THR A 736 -18.24 -28.16 -6.37
CA THR A 736 -19.42 -27.38 -5.98
C THR A 736 -20.33 -27.12 -7.18
N ILE A 737 -19.76 -26.72 -8.31
CA ILE A 737 -20.52 -26.47 -9.54
C ILE A 737 -21.16 -27.76 -10.05
N ALA A 738 -20.42 -28.87 -10.05
CA ALA A 738 -20.95 -30.17 -10.46
C ALA A 738 -22.20 -30.55 -9.66
N LEU A 739 -22.16 -30.43 -8.33
CA LEU A 739 -23.32 -30.72 -7.47
C LEU A 739 -24.48 -29.75 -7.71
N LEU A 740 -24.21 -28.47 -7.93
CA LEU A 740 -25.26 -27.49 -8.23
C LEU A 740 -25.91 -27.73 -9.60
N LYS A 741 -25.16 -28.21 -10.59
CA LYS A 741 -25.66 -28.50 -11.94
C LYS A 741 -26.51 -29.78 -12.00
N GLU A 742 -26.51 -30.63 -10.97
CA GLU A 742 -27.46 -31.75 -10.84
C GLU A 742 -28.90 -31.28 -10.52
N ILE A 743 -29.08 -30.01 -10.17
CA ILE A 743 -30.37 -29.44 -9.79
C ILE A 743 -31.14 -28.93 -11.02
N ASP A 744 -32.38 -29.40 -11.19
CA ASP A 744 -33.28 -28.90 -12.22
C ASP A 744 -33.63 -27.41 -12.01
N ASN A 745 -33.64 -26.63 -13.10
CA ASN A 745 -33.87 -25.17 -13.11
C ASN A 745 -32.86 -24.35 -12.26
N MET A 746 -31.60 -24.75 -12.27
CA MET A 746 -30.51 -24.05 -11.59
C MET A 746 -30.38 -22.58 -12.04
N CYS A 747 -30.12 -21.68 -11.09
CA CYS A 747 -29.82 -20.28 -11.39
C CYS A 747 -28.37 -20.09 -11.88
N PRO A 748 -28.05 -18.99 -12.57
CA PRO A 748 -26.70 -18.75 -13.09
C PRO A 748 -25.61 -18.79 -12.01
N ILE A 749 -24.52 -19.49 -12.32
CA ILE A 749 -23.33 -19.60 -11.46
C ILE A 749 -22.20 -18.78 -12.07
N PHE A 750 -21.67 -17.83 -11.30
CA PHE A 750 -20.48 -17.06 -11.69
C PHE A 750 -19.31 -17.35 -10.75
N VAL A 751 -18.09 -17.26 -11.30
CA VAL A 751 -16.86 -17.55 -10.57
C VAL A 751 -15.84 -16.42 -10.71
N GLY A 752 -15.04 -16.21 -9.68
CA GLY A 752 -13.95 -15.22 -9.69
C GLY A 752 -12.85 -15.54 -8.67
N GLY A 753 -11.79 -14.74 -8.70
CA GLY A 753 -10.65 -14.84 -7.79
C GLY A 753 -9.30 -14.85 -8.51
N ALA A 754 -8.22 -14.54 -7.79
CA ALA A 754 -6.91 -14.19 -8.36
C ALA A 754 -6.28 -15.29 -9.24
N VAL A 755 -6.66 -16.55 -9.00
CA VAL A 755 -6.15 -17.73 -9.73
C VAL A 755 -7.06 -18.17 -10.87
N LEU A 756 -8.22 -17.53 -11.07
CA LEU A 756 -9.18 -17.91 -12.11
C LEU A 756 -9.02 -17.09 -13.39
N THR A 757 -9.23 -17.75 -14.52
CA THR A 757 -9.29 -17.13 -15.85
C THR A 757 -10.61 -17.47 -16.55
N ALA A 758 -10.93 -16.73 -17.61
CA ALA A 758 -12.15 -16.98 -18.39
C ALA A 758 -12.18 -18.37 -19.05
N ASP A 759 -11.03 -18.89 -19.46
CA ASP A 759 -10.93 -20.24 -20.03
C ASP A 759 -11.12 -21.29 -18.93
N PHE A 760 -10.51 -21.07 -17.78
CA PHE A 760 -10.64 -21.96 -16.65
C PHE A 760 -12.09 -22.06 -16.12
N ALA A 761 -12.81 -20.93 -16.04
CA ALA A 761 -14.22 -20.93 -15.66
C ALA A 761 -15.11 -21.79 -16.57
N LYS A 762 -14.79 -21.85 -17.88
CA LYS A 762 -15.50 -22.72 -18.83
C LYS A 762 -15.21 -24.19 -18.59
N GLU A 763 -13.96 -24.54 -18.27
CA GLU A 763 -13.57 -25.93 -18.01
C GLU A 763 -14.35 -26.54 -16.84
N ILE A 764 -14.59 -25.76 -15.79
CA ILE A 764 -15.38 -26.19 -14.61
C ILE A 764 -16.90 -26.02 -14.77
N ASN A 765 -17.39 -25.75 -15.99
CA ASN A 765 -18.80 -25.53 -16.30
C ASN A 765 -19.47 -24.39 -15.51
N ALA A 766 -18.73 -23.34 -15.13
CA ALA A 766 -19.34 -22.10 -14.65
C ALA A 766 -20.07 -21.38 -15.80
N ASP A 767 -21.18 -20.71 -15.50
CA ASP A 767 -21.92 -19.97 -16.54
C ASP A 767 -21.20 -18.68 -16.92
N PHE A 768 -20.52 -18.05 -15.96
CA PHE A 768 -19.82 -16.78 -16.16
C PHE A 768 -18.51 -16.69 -15.36
N TYR A 769 -17.53 -16.03 -15.96
CA TYR A 769 -16.33 -15.54 -15.27
C TYR A 769 -16.45 -14.04 -15.04
N VAL A 770 -16.04 -13.58 -13.86
CA VAL A 770 -15.93 -12.15 -13.53
C VAL A 770 -14.50 -11.85 -13.10
N LYS A 771 -13.88 -10.84 -13.72
CA LYS A 771 -12.50 -10.48 -13.42
C LYS A 771 -12.37 -9.73 -12.08
N ASP A 772 -13.36 -8.91 -11.74
CA ASP A 772 -13.37 -8.05 -10.57
C ASP A 772 -14.82 -7.75 -10.09
N ALA A 773 -14.91 -6.90 -9.06
CA ALA A 773 -16.19 -6.54 -8.46
C ALA A 773 -17.12 -5.75 -9.40
N MET A 774 -16.58 -4.97 -10.33
CA MET A 774 -17.38 -4.15 -11.25
C MET A 774 -17.94 -4.98 -12.40
N ASP A 775 -17.13 -5.89 -12.96
CA ASP A 775 -17.59 -6.89 -13.91
C ASP A 775 -18.76 -7.71 -13.33
N THR A 776 -18.71 -7.99 -12.02
CA THR A 776 -19.80 -8.68 -11.33
C THR A 776 -21.09 -7.85 -11.31
N VAL A 777 -21.00 -6.54 -11.04
CA VAL A 777 -22.15 -5.64 -11.08
C VAL A 777 -22.75 -5.57 -12.49
N GLU A 778 -21.92 -5.44 -13.51
CA GLU A 778 -22.38 -5.43 -14.90
C GLU A 778 -23.10 -6.72 -15.28
N LEU A 779 -22.54 -7.87 -14.89
CA LEU A 779 -23.15 -9.18 -15.09
C LEU A 779 -24.50 -9.24 -14.37
N MET A 780 -24.56 -8.92 -13.08
CA MET A 780 -25.79 -9.00 -12.30
C MET A 780 -26.91 -8.10 -12.84
N ASN A 781 -26.59 -6.92 -13.36
CA ASN A 781 -27.58 -6.05 -14.01
C ASN A 781 -28.11 -6.63 -15.33
N LYS A 782 -27.33 -7.49 -16.01
CA LYS A 782 -27.76 -8.18 -17.24
C LYS A 782 -28.65 -9.39 -16.92
N ILE A 783 -28.32 -10.16 -15.88
CA ILE A 783 -28.96 -11.46 -15.59
C ILE A 783 -30.11 -11.39 -14.56
N ILE A 784 -30.08 -10.45 -13.62
CA ILE A 784 -31.14 -10.24 -12.62
C ILE A 784 -31.91 -8.97 -12.99
N LYS A 785 -33.03 -9.15 -13.73
CA LYS A 785 -33.95 -8.06 -14.10
C LYS A 785 -34.98 -7.77 -13.02
#